data_AF-A0A819VZU2-F1
#
_entry.id   AF-A0A819VZU2-F1
#
_cell.length_a   1.000
_cell.length_b   1.000
_cell.length_c   1.000
_cell.angle_alpha   90.00
_cell.angle_beta   90.00
_cell.angle_gamma   90.00
#
_symmetry.space_group_name_H-M   'P 1'
#
loop_
_entity.id
_entity.type
_entity.pdbx_description
1 polymer ?
#
loop_
_entity_poly.entity_id
_entity_poly.type
_entity_poly.pdbx_seq_one_letter_code
_entity_poly.pdbx_strand_id
1 'polypeptide(L)'
;MNSIFRTVDRQRYQFPSTSTNMDDIVGLPKPKDIDINNIRSNKEFFTHFMKQINEWFNWFDRFIDVFQHIIDWLKTHNVNRSNQILIDLLRIRDDSKMILIETKVTINSALRLLQPFKDLQRLCQLFNCLIPFQILNPGTLNIQENTITFTELKLVQPHNTFTVNGRKTHEQNISITDRQQVQWSLASENHPCDITVEYRSYGANNQYEILYQKGNVSIHRNVLHGQFETQRNGQLLITIDNKDYANPLTVWYRIKSNPLSTCHLFQGISDMQFNKYYRPTSQTISEVDFSKLLDHVFIFINKLLNGNISLKEMAELQPIFKDKNINIREEVKKLYINHSNEQSNNRVNMPTTVAQIPKIQPSEQEIEQVCEWLQIYQYYSHLNIIMECIEKFDLLPTDNKEEKIDHLKRLSGNENCSLKEITNAYRILQECFQTLTHQHLQLIKTVVECSNVIQMMKKADLYSQHGRRRFQELRDNLTTQFQLQELNNMILTSWIITYTLIEPFTFKAKNFDDFILRLAQITKLEESSLNHIKVTNDNMQLVTMWLSAEETTVLDNALITMEHLYKNGTVDIHLRRLTRQQSYYDIGYSIDRIQVGTKTIRNENNQNLQGGQNDGIEAKKISFQLSMSDVDDHKRQLTFCNVDVQQNLVYKKNLINGQLKLLQTIENIYHIFTKLELGGHPDYQLRDEHYEIHLQGIQAGFMLTDSRTYQNAQLDNAIHTRIQNLELIHNALKTTYDIWIQNLSKYRQECSLLKLFSNREIMILIILLRQSNAQNTIRNRFLKKLFEFKDLDNQNEEEQKLTILCLEHYLRSLRISQVNLTTNHLIELYQKHRIEAGSNTDACLKKLTEFLKDAFEHVGEIFQRHEIHNENEQFIVSINRPTLNPNQISFSHDFDLNTCCILMNIFRNQLPSSYQILWCSNTTEEDIHLFFSRIRTFSSLTFVIMDIDKMHYRLREILLNEQDLLTRQQDIHGQVFYFSRELTTCRKGLREFQIPARYKDPNQSYQHLMNLFNEHHIVSSQIQIIYGKAGIGK
;
A
#
# COMPACT_ATOMS: atom_id res chain seq x y z
N MET A 1 -26.46 -15.60 -41.88
CA MET A 1 -26.81 -15.91 -40.47
C MET A 1 -27.27 -17.34 -40.26
N ASN A 2 -28.20 -17.93 -41.03
CA ASN A 2 -28.55 -19.37 -40.93
C ASN A 2 -27.36 -20.35 -41.11
N SER A 3 -26.26 -19.92 -41.74
CA SER A 3 -25.00 -20.68 -41.85
C SER A 3 -24.15 -20.67 -40.57
N ILE A 4 -24.15 -19.57 -39.80
CA ILE A 4 -23.39 -19.43 -38.54
C ILE A 4 -23.98 -20.33 -37.45
N PHE A 5 -25.29 -20.54 -37.48
CA PHE A 5 -26.02 -21.38 -36.51
C PHE A 5 -25.90 -22.89 -36.78
N ARG A 6 -25.51 -23.31 -37.99
CA ARG A 6 -25.24 -24.73 -38.32
C ARG A 6 -23.80 -25.16 -38.00
N THR A 7 -22.91 -24.21 -37.72
CA THR A 7 -21.48 -24.43 -37.41
C THR A 7 -21.15 -24.35 -35.92
N VAL A 8 -22.14 -24.22 -35.04
CA VAL A 8 -21.93 -24.21 -33.59
C VAL A 8 -21.47 -25.61 -33.16
N ASP A 9 -20.18 -25.74 -32.86
CA ASP A 9 -19.56 -26.95 -32.35
C ASP A 9 -20.17 -27.29 -30.98
N ARG A 10 -21.10 -28.25 -30.99
CA ARG A 10 -21.90 -28.66 -29.82
C ARG A 10 -21.03 -29.15 -28.66
N GLN A 11 -19.85 -29.71 -28.95
CA GLN A 11 -18.94 -30.19 -27.91
C GLN A 11 -18.40 -29.02 -27.06
N ARG A 12 -18.31 -27.81 -27.63
CA ARG A 12 -17.84 -26.62 -26.91
C ARG A 12 -18.83 -26.12 -25.86
N TYR A 13 -20.11 -26.44 -25.98
CA TYR A 13 -21.19 -25.96 -25.10
C TYR A 13 -21.79 -27.04 -24.20
N GLN A 14 -21.03 -28.11 -23.92
CA GLN A 14 -21.32 -29.04 -22.82
C GLN A 14 -20.93 -28.42 -21.48
N PHE A 15 -21.79 -28.48 -20.48
CA PHE A 15 -21.53 -28.00 -19.14
C PHE A 15 -20.42 -28.87 -18.49
N PRO A 16 -19.51 -28.29 -17.68
CA PRO A 16 -18.48 -29.06 -16.99
C PRO A 16 -19.07 -30.22 -16.17
N SER A 17 -18.37 -31.36 -16.15
CA SER A 17 -18.76 -32.47 -15.29
C SER A 17 -18.52 -32.11 -13.83
N THR A 18 -19.60 -31.95 -13.07
CA THR A 18 -19.58 -31.76 -11.62
C THR A 18 -19.91 -33.05 -10.89
N SER A 19 -19.34 -33.26 -9.70
CA SER A 19 -19.76 -34.32 -8.78
C SER A 19 -20.99 -33.88 -8.00
N THR A 20 -21.76 -34.81 -7.45
CA THR A 20 -22.93 -34.51 -6.60
C THR A 20 -22.54 -33.62 -5.42
N ASN A 21 -21.39 -33.87 -4.78
CA ASN A 21 -20.85 -33.05 -3.70
C ASN A 21 -20.61 -31.59 -4.13
N MET A 22 -20.09 -31.36 -5.35
CA MET A 22 -19.90 -29.99 -5.87
C MET A 22 -21.21 -29.26 -6.08
N ASP A 23 -22.19 -29.94 -6.68
CA ASP A 23 -23.51 -29.35 -6.94
C ASP A 23 -24.21 -28.98 -5.62
N ASP A 24 -24.10 -29.85 -4.59
CA ASP A 24 -24.64 -29.60 -3.25
C ASP A 24 -23.96 -28.40 -2.56
N ILE A 25 -22.65 -28.24 -2.72
CA ILE A 25 -21.88 -27.12 -2.15
C ILE A 25 -22.24 -25.79 -2.82
N VAL A 26 -22.37 -25.76 -4.16
CA VAL A 26 -22.73 -24.54 -4.89
C VAL A 26 -24.15 -24.09 -4.54
N GLY A 27 -25.05 -25.05 -4.27
CA GLY A 27 -26.42 -24.79 -3.83
C GLY A 27 -27.32 -24.25 -4.95
N LEU A 28 -26.89 -24.36 -6.21
CA LEU A 28 -27.68 -24.05 -7.39
C LEU A 28 -27.87 -25.32 -8.23
N PRO A 29 -29.05 -25.50 -8.85
CA PRO A 29 -29.28 -26.64 -9.72
C PRO A 29 -28.26 -26.63 -10.86
N LYS A 30 -27.69 -27.80 -11.15
CA LYS A 30 -26.75 -27.98 -12.26
C LYS A 30 -27.39 -27.46 -13.56
N PRO A 31 -26.77 -26.48 -14.24
CA PRO A 31 -27.27 -25.99 -15.51
C PRO A 31 -27.32 -27.11 -16.54
N LYS A 32 -28.37 -27.11 -17.36
CA LYS A 32 -28.46 -28.06 -18.47
C LYS A 32 -27.41 -27.72 -19.51
N ASP A 33 -26.94 -28.74 -20.23
CA ASP A 33 -26.24 -28.52 -21.48
C ASP A 33 -27.09 -27.62 -22.38
N ILE A 34 -26.41 -26.79 -23.17
CA ILE A 34 -27.09 -25.91 -24.12
C ILE A 34 -27.65 -26.80 -25.24
N ASP A 35 -28.87 -27.30 -25.03
CA ASP A 35 -29.61 -28.08 -26.02
C ASP A 35 -30.37 -27.14 -26.94
N ILE A 36 -30.04 -27.26 -28.23
CA ILE A 36 -30.58 -26.42 -29.29
C ILE A 36 -31.42 -27.26 -30.27
N ASN A 37 -31.71 -28.52 -29.94
CA ASN A 37 -32.52 -29.36 -30.80
C ASN A 37 -34.01 -28.97 -30.65
N ASN A 38 -34.72 -28.92 -31.77
CA ASN A 38 -36.17 -28.62 -31.90
C ASN A 38 -36.62 -27.15 -31.86
N ILE A 39 -35.72 -26.19 -32.10
CA ILE A 39 -36.12 -24.78 -32.18
C ILE A 39 -36.53 -24.40 -33.60
N ARG A 40 -37.77 -23.91 -33.78
CA ARG A 40 -38.38 -23.68 -35.11
C ARG A 40 -38.11 -22.29 -35.69
N SER A 41 -37.65 -21.34 -34.87
CA SER A 41 -37.36 -19.97 -35.31
C SER A 41 -36.05 -19.41 -34.73
N ASN A 42 -35.39 -18.52 -35.46
CA ASN A 42 -34.14 -17.87 -35.02
C ASN A 42 -34.32 -17.02 -33.76
N LYS A 43 -35.50 -16.42 -33.56
CA LYS A 43 -35.83 -15.62 -32.37
C LYS A 43 -35.94 -16.50 -31.14
N GLU A 44 -36.64 -17.62 -31.26
CA GLU A 44 -36.77 -18.63 -30.20
C GLU A 44 -35.42 -19.25 -29.85
N PHE A 45 -34.55 -19.45 -30.85
CA PHE A 45 -33.18 -19.94 -30.65
C PHE A 45 -32.39 -18.97 -29.79
N PHE A 46 -32.39 -17.69 -30.16
CA PHE A 46 -31.61 -16.68 -29.45
C PHE A 46 -32.12 -16.51 -28.01
N THR A 47 -33.44 -16.46 -27.81
CA THR A 47 -34.02 -16.37 -26.47
C THR A 47 -33.69 -17.59 -25.60
N HIS A 48 -33.79 -18.80 -26.14
CA HIS A 48 -33.49 -20.03 -25.38
C HIS A 48 -31.99 -20.14 -25.06
N PHE A 49 -31.13 -19.84 -26.03
CA PHE A 49 -29.68 -19.83 -25.88
C PHE A 49 -29.23 -18.80 -24.84
N MET A 50 -29.73 -17.56 -24.91
CA MET A 50 -29.43 -16.52 -23.92
C MET A 50 -29.93 -16.90 -22.52
N LYS A 51 -31.10 -17.56 -22.41
CA LYS A 51 -31.60 -18.05 -21.13
C LYS A 51 -30.66 -19.10 -20.51
N GLN A 52 -30.26 -20.10 -21.29
CA GLN A 52 -29.34 -21.14 -20.81
C GLN A 52 -27.95 -20.60 -20.46
N ILE A 53 -27.45 -19.63 -21.24
CA ILE A 53 -26.21 -18.92 -20.93
C ILE A 53 -26.30 -18.16 -19.61
N ASN A 54 -27.41 -17.47 -19.35
CA ASN A 54 -27.62 -16.76 -18.09
C ASN A 54 -27.68 -17.73 -16.90
N GLU A 55 -28.26 -18.92 -17.08
CA GLU A 55 -28.23 -19.99 -16.06
C GLU A 55 -26.79 -20.48 -15.79
N TRP A 56 -25.97 -20.64 -16.84
CA TRP A 56 -24.55 -20.98 -16.70
C TRP A 56 -23.76 -19.89 -15.98
N PHE A 57 -23.91 -18.62 -16.35
CA PHE A 57 -23.20 -17.51 -15.71
C PHE A 57 -23.57 -17.38 -14.24
N ASN A 58 -24.85 -17.47 -13.88
CA ASN A 58 -25.27 -17.45 -12.48
C ASN A 58 -24.62 -18.59 -11.67
N TRP A 59 -24.51 -19.78 -12.26
CA TRP A 59 -23.83 -20.90 -11.63
C TRP A 59 -22.32 -20.67 -11.52
N PHE A 60 -21.67 -20.17 -12.58
CA PHE A 60 -20.24 -19.83 -12.56
C PHE A 60 -19.92 -18.76 -11.52
N ASP A 61 -20.72 -17.69 -11.43
CA ASP A 61 -20.55 -16.65 -10.42
C ASP A 61 -20.62 -17.24 -9.01
N ARG A 62 -21.62 -18.09 -8.74
CA ARG A 62 -21.75 -18.76 -7.45
C ARG A 62 -20.58 -19.72 -7.18
N PHE A 63 -20.12 -20.45 -8.19
CA PHE A 63 -18.96 -21.33 -8.07
C PHE A 63 -17.71 -20.53 -7.68
N ILE A 64 -17.46 -19.40 -8.35
CA ILE A 64 -16.32 -18.52 -8.06
C ILE A 64 -16.44 -17.96 -6.64
N ASP A 65 -17.62 -17.47 -6.23
CA ASP A 65 -17.85 -16.96 -4.87
C ASP A 65 -17.49 -17.97 -3.78
N VAL A 66 -17.85 -19.23 -3.99
CA VAL A 66 -17.64 -20.30 -3.01
C VAL A 66 -16.19 -20.74 -3.00
N PHE A 67 -15.60 -21.01 -4.17
CA PHE A 67 -14.32 -21.72 -4.25
C PHE A 67 -13.09 -20.86 -4.45
N GLN A 68 -13.21 -19.58 -4.86
CA GLN A 68 -12.04 -18.71 -5.08
C GLN A 68 -11.11 -18.67 -3.86
N HIS A 69 -11.66 -18.53 -2.65
CA HIS A 69 -10.86 -18.49 -1.43
C HIS A 69 -10.23 -19.83 -1.07
N ILE A 70 -10.87 -20.95 -1.39
CA ILE A 70 -10.25 -22.27 -1.20
C ILE A 70 -9.04 -22.38 -2.14
N ILE A 71 -9.18 -21.93 -3.39
CA ILE A 71 -8.10 -21.97 -4.37
C ILE A 71 -6.96 -21.02 -3.97
N ASP A 72 -7.27 -19.85 -3.43
CA ASP A 72 -6.27 -18.92 -2.86
C ASP A 72 -5.54 -19.54 -1.67
N TRP A 73 -6.27 -20.23 -0.78
CA TRP A 73 -5.66 -20.97 0.32
C TRP A 73 -4.80 -22.16 -0.15
N LEU A 74 -5.19 -22.87 -1.21
CA LEU A 74 -4.34 -23.91 -1.83
C LEU A 74 -3.06 -23.29 -2.44
N LYS A 75 -3.16 -22.08 -2.98
CA LYS A 75 -2.00 -21.33 -3.49
C LYS A 75 -1.01 -20.97 -2.39
N THR A 76 -1.46 -20.56 -1.20
CA THR A 76 -0.53 -20.26 -0.09
C THR A 76 0.30 -21.47 0.35
N HIS A 77 -0.17 -22.68 0.03
CA HIS A 77 0.53 -23.95 0.28
C HIS A 77 1.24 -24.53 -0.96
N ASN A 78 1.41 -23.75 -2.03
CA ASN A 78 2.07 -24.16 -3.28
C ASN A 78 1.48 -25.43 -3.92
N VAL A 79 0.16 -25.65 -3.82
CA VAL A 79 -0.49 -26.78 -4.52
C VAL A 79 -0.42 -26.54 -6.03
N ASN A 80 -0.12 -27.59 -6.79
CA ASN A 80 0.07 -27.52 -8.23
C ASN A 80 -1.10 -26.81 -8.93
N ARG A 81 -0.79 -25.95 -9.91
CA ARG A 81 -1.75 -25.18 -10.74
C ARG A 81 -2.69 -24.21 -10.01
N SER A 82 -2.75 -24.20 -8.68
CA SER A 82 -3.62 -23.33 -7.89
C SER A 82 -3.41 -21.83 -8.19
N ASN A 83 -2.16 -21.38 -8.30
CA ASN A 83 -1.84 -19.98 -8.61
C ASN A 83 -2.37 -19.53 -9.99
N GLN A 84 -2.18 -20.37 -11.02
CA GLN A 84 -2.67 -20.05 -12.36
C GLN A 84 -4.20 -20.01 -12.40
N ILE A 85 -4.85 -21.01 -11.79
CA ILE A 85 -6.31 -21.07 -11.71
C ILE A 85 -6.87 -19.86 -10.96
N LEU A 86 -6.24 -19.42 -9.87
CA LEU A 86 -6.65 -18.21 -9.15
C LEU A 86 -6.58 -16.96 -10.02
N ILE A 87 -5.47 -16.77 -10.75
CA ILE A 87 -5.30 -15.64 -11.68
C ILE A 87 -6.40 -15.66 -12.74
N ASP A 88 -6.68 -16.84 -13.30
CA ASP A 88 -7.71 -16.99 -14.34
C ASP A 88 -9.13 -16.75 -13.78
N LEU A 89 -9.40 -17.14 -12.54
CA LEU A 89 -10.67 -16.86 -11.86
C LEU A 89 -10.87 -15.37 -11.55
N LEU A 90 -9.82 -14.67 -11.11
CA LEU A 90 -9.86 -13.23 -10.91
C LEU A 90 -10.08 -12.49 -12.24
N ARG A 91 -9.43 -12.96 -13.31
CA ARG A 91 -9.64 -12.42 -14.65
C ARG A 91 -11.09 -12.55 -15.13
N ILE A 92 -11.79 -13.66 -14.81
CA ILE A 92 -13.23 -13.81 -15.12
C ILE A 92 -14.06 -12.69 -14.49
N ARG A 93 -13.72 -12.24 -13.28
CA ARG A 93 -14.46 -11.18 -12.58
C ARG A 93 -14.14 -9.78 -13.11
N ASP A 94 -12.90 -9.54 -13.47
CA ASP A 94 -12.41 -8.20 -13.84
C ASP A 94 -12.58 -7.89 -15.33
N ASP A 95 -12.59 -8.91 -16.20
CA ASP A 95 -12.67 -8.75 -17.65
C ASP A 95 -14.09 -8.99 -18.18
N SER A 96 -14.85 -7.90 -18.36
CA SER A 96 -16.20 -7.94 -18.95
C SER A 96 -16.24 -8.43 -20.41
N LYS A 97 -15.08 -8.63 -21.06
CA LYS A 97 -14.96 -9.17 -22.42
C LYS A 97 -14.65 -10.67 -22.45
N MET A 98 -14.52 -11.32 -21.30
CA MET A 98 -14.19 -12.74 -21.26
C MET A 98 -15.30 -13.58 -21.89
N ILE A 99 -14.90 -14.48 -22.79
CA ILE A 99 -15.83 -15.28 -23.58
C ILE A 99 -16.26 -16.51 -22.77
N LEU A 100 -17.54 -16.90 -22.86
CA LEU A 100 -18.13 -18.04 -22.13
C LEU A 100 -17.27 -19.32 -22.18
N ILE A 101 -16.62 -19.58 -23.32
CA ILE A 101 -15.77 -20.76 -23.52
C ILE A 101 -14.52 -20.69 -22.62
N GLU A 102 -13.90 -19.51 -22.49
CA GLU A 102 -12.74 -19.31 -21.62
C GLU A 102 -13.15 -19.47 -20.15
N THR A 103 -14.28 -18.88 -19.75
CA THR A 103 -14.87 -19.07 -18.41
C THR A 103 -15.08 -20.56 -18.12
N LYS A 104 -15.69 -21.31 -19.05
CA LYS A 104 -15.88 -22.75 -18.92
C LYS A 104 -14.57 -23.52 -18.74
N VAL A 105 -13.53 -23.20 -19.52
CA VAL A 105 -12.22 -23.89 -19.44
C VAL A 105 -11.57 -23.68 -18.09
N THR A 106 -11.60 -22.45 -17.57
CA THR A 106 -11.08 -22.13 -16.24
C THR A 106 -11.87 -22.84 -15.14
N ILE A 107 -13.21 -22.78 -15.20
CA ILE A 107 -14.08 -23.46 -14.21
C ILE A 107 -13.85 -24.98 -14.22
N ASN A 108 -13.71 -25.59 -15.40
CA ASN A 108 -13.41 -27.02 -15.51
C ASN A 108 -12.02 -27.37 -14.94
N SER A 109 -11.04 -26.47 -15.08
CA SER A 109 -9.71 -26.65 -14.47
C SER A 109 -9.77 -26.53 -12.96
N ALA A 110 -10.55 -25.59 -12.42
CA ALA A 110 -10.82 -25.46 -11.00
C ALA A 110 -11.56 -26.68 -10.43
N LEU A 111 -12.56 -27.21 -11.14
CA LEU A 111 -13.27 -28.43 -10.75
C LEU A 111 -12.31 -29.63 -10.64
N ARG A 112 -11.38 -29.79 -11.59
CA ARG A 112 -10.36 -30.84 -11.54
C ARG A 112 -9.38 -30.68 -10.38
N LEU A 113 -8.96 -29.45 -10.09
CA LEU A 113 -8.12 -29.14 -8.92
C LEU A 113 -8.81 -29.56 -7.62
N LEU A 114 -10.11 -29.29 -7.51
CA LEU A 114 -10.86 -29.49 -6.28
C LEU A 114 -11.43 -30.92 -6.10
N GLN A 115 -11.54 -31.69 -7.19
CA GLN A 115 -12.10 -33.04 -7.19
C GLN A 115 -11.47 -34.02 -6.18
N PRO A 116 -10.15 -34.00 -5.91
CA PRO A 116 -9.53 -34.92 -4.96
C PRO A 116 -9.97 -34.73 -3.50
N PHE A 117 -10.45 -33.53 -3.11
CA PHE A 117 -10.75 -33.19 -1.73
C PHE A 117 -12.11 -33.75 -1.30
N LYS A 118 -12.10 -34.84 -0.53
CA LYS A 118 -13.31 -35.48 0.02
C LYS A 118 -14.08 -34.55 0.97
N ASP A 119 -13.33 -33.85 1.82
CA ASP A 119 -13.83 -32.92 2.84
C ASP A 119 -13.94 -31.47 2.33
N LEU A 120 -14.22 -31.28 1.04
CA LEU A 120 -14.32 -29.92 0.49
C LEU A 120 -15.45 -29.10 1.12
N GLN A 121 -16.59 -29.72 1.42
CA GLN A 121 -17.71 -29.05 2.09
C GLN A 121 -17.32 -28.56 3.50
N ARG A 122 -16.57 -29.39 4.23
CA ARG A 122 -16.00 -29.09 5.54
C ARG A 122 -15.08 -27.87 5.49
N LEU A 123 -14.21 -27.81 4.48
CA LEU A 123 -13.39 -26.62 4.21
C LEU A 123 -14.23 -25.39 3.87
N CYS A 124 -15.24 -25.53 3.01
CA CYS A 124 -16.14 -24.42 2.67
C CYS A 124 -16.86 -23.84 3.90
N GLN A 125 -17.24 -24.68 4.86
CA GLN A 125 -17.85 -24.24 6.11
C GLN A 125 -16.84 -23.52 7.01
N LEU A 126 -15.63 -24.05 7.19
CA LEU A 126 -14.57 -23.42 7.98
C LEU A 126 -14.19 -22.03 7.48
N PHE A 127 -14.09 -21.87 6.15
CA PHE A 127 -13.78 -20.59 5.51
C PHE A 127 -15.00 -19.69 5.33
N ASN A 128 -16.17 -20.08 5.85
CA ASN A 128 -17.44 -19.38 5.69
C ASN A 128 -17.78 -19.08 4.21
N CYS A 129 -17.36 -19.94 3.29
CA CYS A 129 -17.63 -19.80 1.85
C CYS A 129 -19.12 -19.83 1.49
N LEU A 130 -19.92 -20.45 2.36
CA LEU A 130 -21.33 -20.75 2.11
C LEU A 130 -22.28 -19.70 2.71
N ILE A 131 -21.78 -18.83 3.58
CA ILE A 131 -22.59 -17.81 4.26
C ILE A 131 -22.88 -16.68 3.26
N PRO A 132 -24.15 -16.40 2.93
CA PRO A 132 -24.51 -15.24 2.13
C PRO A 132 -24.32 -13.95 2.94
N PHE A 133 -24.44 -12.80 2.29
CA PHE A 133 -24.52 -11.53 3.01
C PHE A 133 -25.63 -11.58 4.08
N GLN A 134 -25.32 -11.14 5.31
CA GLN A 134 -26.26 -11.15 6.42
C GLN A 134 -26.13 -9.86 7.26
N ILE A 135 -27.25 -9.21 7.55
CA ILE A 135 -27.33 -8.13 8.53
C ILE A 135 -27.50 -8.77 9.91
N LEU A 136 -26.52 -8.60 10.79
CA LEU A 136 -26.56 -9.15 12.16
C LEU A 136 -27.29 -8.21 13.12
N ASN A 137 -27.01 -6.91 12.99
CA ASN A 137 -27.68 -5.86 13.74
C ASN A 137 -27.97 -4.69 12.78
N PRO A 138 -29.25 -4.41 12.45
CA PRO A 138 -29.59 -3.21 11.69
C PRO A 138 -29.19 -1.97 12.51
N GLY A 139 -28.93 -0.85 11.86
CA GLY A 139 -28.48 0.36 12.55
C GLY A 139 -29.43 0.75 13.70
N THR A 140 -28.94 0.82 14.93
CA THR A 140 -29.72 1.19 16.12
C THR A 140 -29.06 2.34 16.88
N LEU A 141 -29.88 3.24 17.40
CA LEU A 141 -29.43 4.31 18.29
C LEU A 141 -29.32 3.72 19.70
N ASN A 142 -28.14 3.85 20.32
CA ASN A 142 -27.93 3.36 21.66
C ASN A 142 -28.87 4.01 22.69
N ILE A 143 -29.52 3.18 23.50
CA ILE A 143 -30.28 3.62 24.67
C ILE A 143 -29.70 3.04 25.99
N GLN A 144 -28.84 2.00 26.00
CA GLN A 144 -28.26 1.44 27.25
C GLN A 144 -26.81 0.87 27.20
N GLU A 145 -26.04 1.30 28.20
CA GLU A 145 -24.88 0.81 28.99
C GLU A 145 -23.66 0.02 28.46
N ASN A 146 -23.64 -0.67 27.32
CA ASN A 146 -22.47 -1.54 26.98
C ASN A 146 -21.73 -1.23 25.68
N THR A 147 -21.79 0.00 25.19
CA THR A 147 -21.19 0.37 23.91
C THR A 147 -20.55 1.76 23.96
N ILE A 148 -19.48 1.89 23.17
CA ILE A 148 -18.59 3.05 23.03
C ILE A 148 -19.39 4.35 23.18
N THR A 149 -19.04 5.14 24.19
CA THR A 149 -19.68 6.45 24.40
C THR A 149 -19.23 7.45 23.32
N PHE A 150 -20.02 8.51 23.09
CA PHE A 150 -19.64 9.61 22.20
C PHE A 150 -18.22 10.14 22.49
N THR A 151 -17.91 10.32 23.78
CA THR A 151 -16.60 10.79 24.25
C THR A 151 -15.48 9.81 23.94
N GLU A 152 -15.73 8.50 24.11
CA GLU A 152 -14.74 7.47 23.76
C GLU A 152 -14.51 7.38 22.25
N LEU A 153 -15.54 7.50 21.41
CA LEU A 153 -15.36 7.47 19.97
C LEU A 153 -14.53 8.67 19.47
N LYS A 154 -14.77 9.86 20.06
CA LYS A 154 -13.97 11.07 19.79
C LYS A 154 -12.52 10.95 20.27
N LEU A 155 -12.27 10.32 21.41
CA LEU A 155 -10.92 10.11 21.96
C LEU A 155 -10.14 9.02 21.21
N VAL A 156 -10.79 7.92 20.84
CA VAL A 156 -10.15 6.75 20.24
C VAL A 156 -9.94 6.92 18.74
N GLN A 157 -10.75 7.75 18.06
CA GLN A 157 -10.66 7.98 16.61
C GLN A 157 -10.77 9.49 16.26
N PRO A 158 -9.86 10.35 16.75
CA PRO A 158 -9.95 11.79 16.53
C PRO A 158 -9.86 12.18 15.04
N HIS A 159 -9.22 11.35 14.21
CA HIS A 159 -8.97 11.62 12.79
C HIS A 159 -10.01 10.97 11.86
N ASN A 160 -10.86 10.04 12.32
CA ASN A 160 -11.91 9.44 11.50
C ASN A 160 -13.16 10.32 11.51
N THR A 161 -13.04 11.49 10.90
CA THR A 161 -14.11 12.47 10.83
C THR A 161 -14.29 13.00 9.41
N PHE A 162 -15.50 13.45 9.11
CA PHE A 162 -15.76 14.28 7.95
C PHE A 162 -16.77 15.36 8.30
N THR A 163 -16.71 16.48 7.58
CA THR A 163 -17.57 17.65 7.83
C THR A 163 -18.56 17.83 6.68
N VAL A 164 -19.84 17.87 7.04
CA VAL A 164 -20.96 18.09 6.12
C VAL A 164 -21.42 19.53 6.25
N ASN A 165 -21.06 20.36 5.27
CA ASN A 165 -21.52 21.75 5.21
C ASN A 165 -23.06 21.82 5.13
N GLY A 166 -23.65 22.91 5.63
CA GLY A 166 -25.10 23.13 5.58
C GLY A 166 -25.66 23.11 4.15
N ARG A 167 -26.91 22.63 3.98
CA ARG A 167 -27.58 22.34 2.69
C ARG A 167 -26.82 21.38 1.77
N LYS A 168 -25.90 20.58 2.27
CA LYS A 168 -25.18 19.60 1.45
C LYS A 168 -25.47 18.19 1.92
N THR A 169 -25.65 17.34 0.93
CA THR A 169 -25.51 15.91 1.10
C THR A 169 -24.02 15.57 0.92
N HIS A 170 -23.49 14.77 1.84
CA HIS A 170 -22.14 14.24 1.75
C HIS A 170 -22.18 12.72 1.72
N GLU A 171 -21.33 12.14 0.87
CA GLU A 171 -21.18 10.70 0.71
C GLU A 171 -19.76 10.32 1.11
N GLN A 172 -19.64 9.53 2.17
CA GLN A 172 -18.38 8.95 2.61
C GLN A 172 -18.36 7.47 2.21
N ASN A 173 -17.40 7.10 1.37
CA ASN A 173 -17.18 5.73 0.93
C ASN A 173 -16.05 5.09 1.72
N ILE A 174 -16.29 3.88 2.24
CA ILE A 174 -15.29 3.11 2.98
C ILE A 174 -15.20 1.72 2.35
N SER A 175 -14.03 1.35 1.83
CA SER A 175 -13.82 0.04 1.22
C SER A 175 -13.86 -1.06 2.28
N ILE A 176 -14.63 -2.11 2.01
CA ILE A 176 -14.80 -3.30 2.84
C ILE A 176 -14.33 -4.51 2.04
N THR A 177 -13.39 -5.26 2.60
CA THR A 177 -12.90 -6.48 1.94
C THR A 177 -13.90 -7.64 2.12
N ASP A 178 -13.72 -8.69 1.34
CA ASP A 178 -14.59 -9.86 1.33
C ASP A 178 -14.51 -10.65 2.62
N ARG A 179 -15.62 -11.33 2.92
CA ARG A 179 -15.70 -12.27 4.06
C ARG A 179 -15.31 -11.60 5.37
N GLN A 180 -15.89 -10.44 5.66
CA GLN A 180 -15.67 -9.73 6.90
C GLN A 180 -16.95 -9.59 7.69
N GLN A 181 -16.83 -9.73 9.01
CA GLN A 181 -17.79 -9.19 9.94
C GLN A 181 -17.44 -7.73 10.17
N VAL A 182 -18.34 -6.82 9.82
CA VAL A 182 -18.13 -5.38 9.90
C VAL A 182 -19.05 -4.81 10.95
N GLN A 183 -18.45 -4.16 11.95
CA GLN A 183 -19.13 -3.31 12.92
C GLN A 183 -18.86 -1.86 12.55
N TRP A 184 -19.91 -1.05 12.49
CA TRP A 184 -19.81 0.37 12.17
C TRP A 184 -20.49 1.20 13.24
N SER A 185 -19.96 2.40 13.49
CA SER A 185 -20.51 3.34 14.47
C SER A 185 -20.36 4.77 13.97
N LEU A 186 -21.38 5.60 14.18
CA LEU A 186 -21.46 7.00 13.78
C LEU A 186 -21.90 7.87 14.95
N ALA A 187 -21.30 9.04 15.10
CA ALA A 187 -21.67 10.02 16.11
C ALA A 187 -21.48 11.45 15.61
N SER A 188 -22.24 12.41 16.14
CA SER A 188 -22.09 13.82 15.78
C SER A 188 -22.32 14.77 16.95
N GLU A 189 -21.75 15.97 16.85
CA GLU A 189 -21.83 17.00 17.89
C GLU A 189 -23.06 17.89 17.77
N ASN A 190 -23.72 18.01 16.62
CA ASN A 190 -24.79 18.98 16.41
C ASN A 190 -25.96 18.38 15.61
N HIS A 191 -27.13 19.01 15.71
CA HIS A 191 -28.40 18.89 14.96
C HIS A 191 -28.82 17.55 14.31
N PRO A 192 -30.12 17.23 14.32
CA PRO A 192 -30.62 16.05 13.62
C PRO A 192 -30.40 16.17 12.11
N CYS A 193 -29.99 15.07 11.48
CA CYS A 193 -29.72 14.98 10.03
C CYS A 193 -30.35 13.71 9.44
N ASP A 194 -30.49 13.66 8.11
CA ASP A 194 -30.92 12.42 7.47
C ASP A 194 -29.69 11.55 7.22
N ILE A 195 -29.76 10.30 7.67
CA ILE A 195 -28.64 9.36 7.59
C ILE A 195 -29.11 8.13 6.81
N THR A 196 -28.33 7.78 5.79
CA THR A 196 -28.43 6.49 5.09
C THR A 196 -27.08 5.79 5.17
N VAL A 197 -27.08 4.53 5.58
CA VAL A 197 -25.92 3.66 5.59
C VAL A 197 -26.27 2.43 4.79
N GLU A 198 -25.49 2.16 3.74
CA GLU A 198 -25.72 1.01 2.86
C GLU A 198 -24.40 0.35 2.49
N TYR A 199 -24.47 -0.95 2.22
CA TYR A 199 -23.34 -1.73 1.72
C TYR A 199 -23.56 -2.01 0.23
N ARG A 200 -22.60 -1.64 -0.62
CA ARG A 200 -22.61 -1.91 -2.06
C ARG A 200 -21.53 -2.92 -2.40
N SER A 201 -21.92 -4.08 -2.92
CA SER A 201 -20.95 -5.10 -3.39
C SER A 201 -20.33 -4.69 -4.74
N TYR A 202 -19.05 -4.99 -4.93
CA TYR A 202 -18.39 -4.84 -6.23
C TYR A 202 -18.78 -6.02 -7.14
N GLY A 203 -19.42 -5.75 -8.27
CA GLY A 203 -19.80 -6.77 -9.26
C GLY A 203 -20.78 -6.27 -10.32
N ALA A 204 -21.02 -7.07 -11.37
CA ALA A 204 -21.82 -6.69 -12.55
C ALA A 204 -23.26 -6.22 -12.25
N ASN A 205 -23.81 -6.59 -11.08
CA ASN A 205 -25.17 -6.26 -10.70
C ASN A 205 -25.29 -5.14 -9.64
N ASN A 206 -24.19 -4.54 -9.15
CA ASN A 206 -24.18 -3.48 -8.13
C ASN A 206 -25.26 -3.67 -7.04
N GLN A 207 -25.30 -4.87 -6.44
CA GLN A 207 -26.26 -5.15 -5.37
C GLN A 207 -25.92 -4.28 -4.16
N TYR A 208 -26.92 -3.54 -3.68
CA TYR A 208 -26.83 -2.70 -2.51
C TYR A 208 -27.82 -3.16 -1.45
N GLU A 209 -27.40 -3.09 -0.19
CA GLU A 209 -28.17 -3.51 0.97
C GLU A 209 -28.22 -2.35 1.97
N ILE A 210 -29.43 -1.90 2.30
CA ILE A 210 -29.64 -0.77 3.22
C ILE A 210 -29.48 -1.30 4.65
N LEU A 211 -28.43 -0.84 5.33
CA LEU A 211 -28.13 -1.20 6.73
C LEU A 211 -28.88 -0.30 7.72
N TYR A 212 -29.11 0.96 7.32
CA TYR A 212 -29.88 1.94 8.07
C TYR A 212 -30.36 3.06 7.16
N GLN A 213 -31.61 3.48 7.31
CA GLN A 213 -32.14 4.67 6.62
C GLN A 213 -33.18 5.34 7.49
N LYS A 214 -32.91 6.59 7.92
CA LYS A 214 -33.88 7.37 8.68
C LYS A 214 -33.61 8.86 8.53
N GLY A 215 -34.69 9.64 8.40
CA GLY A 215 -34.64 11.10 8.40
C GLY A 215 -34.66 11.70 9.81
N ASN A 216 -34.11 12.91 9.95
CA ASN A 216 -34.13 13.73 11.16
C ASN A 216 -33.60 12.99 12.42
N VAL A 217 -32.48 12.29 12.28
CA VAL A 217 -31.86 11.47 13.32
C VAL A 217 -30.92 12.33 14.16
N SER A 218 -31.23 12.45 15.45
CA SER A 218 -30.31 13.07 16.41
C SER A 218 -29.31 12.04 16.94
N ILE A 219 -28.12 12.01 16.33
CA ILE A 219 -26.92 11.34 16.89
C ILE A 219 -26.12 12.29 17.82
N HIS A 220 -26.75 13.37 18.28
CA HIS A 220 -26.15 14.29 19.23
C HIS A 220 -25.97 13.58 20.58
N ARG A 221 -24.71 13.28 20.94
CA ARG A 221 -24.30 12.53 22.15
C ARG A 221 -24.75 11.07 22.20
N ASN A 222 -25.40 10.58 21.14
CA ASN A 222 -25.78 9.18 20.96
C ASN A 222 -24.97 8.56 19.82
N VAL A 223 -24.59 7.30 19.96
CA VAL A 223 -23.88 6.57 18.90
C VAL A 223 -24.87 5.71 18.14
N LEU A 224 -24.97 5.92 16.83
CA LEU A 224 -25.66 5.02 15.90
C LEU A 224 -24.68 3.91 15.54
N HIS A 225 -25.04 2.65 15.72
CA HIS A 225 -24.17 1.52 15.37
C HIS A 225 -24.95 0.39 14.71
N GLY A 226 -24.25 -0.42 13.93
CA GLY A 226 -24.80 -1.60 13.28
C GLY A 226 -23.71 -2.61 12.95
N GLN A 227 -24.15 -3.80 12.53
CA GLN A 227 -23.26 -4.92 12.27
C GLN A 227 -23.79 -5.79 11.12
N PHE A 228 -22.89 -6.18 10.21
CA PHE A 228 -23.21 -7.05 9.08
C PHE A 228 -22.03 -7.96 8.72
N GLU A 229 -22.30 -8.98 7.92
CA GLU A 229 -21.32 -9.91 7.37
C GLU A 229 -21.31 -9.82 5.84
N THR A 230 -20.12 -9.66 5.26
CA THR A 230 -19.93 -9.61 3.82
C THR A 230 -19.48 -10.96 3.29
N GLN A 231 -19.92 -11.32 2.08
CA GLN A 231 -19.33 -12.45 1.34
C GLN A 231 -18.35 -11.97 0.25
N ARG A 232 -18.55 -10.75 -0.27
CA ARG A 232 -17.79 -10.16 -1.38
C ARG A 232 -17.11 -8.86 -0.96
N ASN A 233 -16.16 -8.40 -1.78
CA ASN A 233 -15.59 -7.06 -1.64
C ASN A 233 -16.69 -6.03 -1.95
N GLY A 234 -16.67 -4.91 -1.26
CA GLY A 234 -17.63 -3.84 -1.49
C GLY A 234 -17.22 -2.54 -0.83
N GLN A 235 -18.18 -1.63 -0.71
CA GLN A 235 -18.03 -0.38 0.00
C GLN A 235 -19.21 -0.14 0.93
N LEU A 236 -18.90 0.29 2.13
CA LEU A 236 -19.87 0.89 3.03
C LEU A 236 -20.00 2.36 2.62
N LEU A 237 -21.19 2.74 2.17
CA LEU A 237 -21.53 4.12 1.83
C LEU A 237 -22.33 4.72 2.98
N ILE A 238 -21.82 5.82 3.52
CA ILE A 238 -22.49 6.65 4.52
C ILE A 238 -22.91 7.95 3.84
N THR A 239 -24.22 8.15 3.73
CA THR A 239 -24.80 9.38 3.17
C THR A 239 -25.44 10.19 4.28
N ILE A 240 -25.02 11.44 4.42
CA ILE A 240 -25.55 12.37 5.41
C ILE A 240 -26.05 13.62 4.70
N ASP A 241 -27.34 13.90 4.86
CA ASP A 241 -27.97 15.11 4.35
C ASP A 241 -28.17 16.12 5.49
N ASN A 242 -27.34 17.17 5.48
CA ASN A 242 -27.42 18.25 6.47
C ASN A 242 -28.41 19.33 6.00
N LYS A 243 -29.64 19.23 6.52
CA LYS A 243 -30.71 20.20 6.23
C LYS A 243 -30.57 21.53 6.98
N ASP A 244 -29.64 21.64 7.93
CA ASP A 244 -29.39 22.90 8.64
C ASP A 244 -28.66 23.91 7.73
N TYR A 245 -29.12 25.15 7.80
CA TYR A 245 -28.69 26.24 6.93
C TYR A 245 -27.46 26.99 7.43
N ALA A 246 -27.19 26.95 8.73
CA ALA A 246 -26.17 27.80 9.33
C ALA A 246 -24.89 27.05 9.72
N ASN A 247 -24.99 25.78 10.12
CA ASN A 247 -23.91 25.11 10.84
C ASN A 247 -23.38 23.88 10.07
N PRO A 248 -22.05 23.76 9.88
CA PRO A 248 -21.44 22.53 9.42
C PRO A 248 -21.58 21.44 10.49
N LEU A 249 -21.81 20.21 10.04
CA LEU A 249 -21.97 19.03 10.88
C LEU A 249 -20.70 18.19 10.82
N THR A 250 -19.98 18.03 11.93
CA THR A 250 -18.85 17.09 12.01
C THR A 250 -19.36 15.74 12.45
N VAL A 251 -19.00 14.70 11.69
CA VAL A 251 -19.41 13.32 11.96
C VAL A 251 -18.18 12.48 12.20
N TRP A 252 -18.16 11.78 13.32
CA TRP A 252 -17.15 10.79 13.67
C TRP A 252 -17.64 9.40 13.29
N TYR A 253 -16.74 8.57 12.80
CA TYR A 253 -17.05 7.18 12.47
C TYR A 253 -15.99 6.20 12.95
N ARG A 254 -16.41 4.98 13.29
CA ARG A 254 -15.54 3.84 13.59
C ARG A 254 -16.02 2.64 12.79
N ILE A 255 -15.13 2.05 12.00
CA ILE A 255 -15.36 0.78 11.32
C ILE A 255 -14.38 -0.23 11.92
N LYS A 256 -14.90 -1.34 12.45
CA LYS A 256 -14.12 -2.53 12.81
C LYS A 256 -14.49 -3.64 11.85
N SER A 257 -13.50 -4.21 11.19
CA SER A 257 -13.69 -5.34 10.27
C SER A 257 -12.87 -6.52 10.74
N ASN A 258 -13.53 -7.65 11.01
CA ASN A 258 -12.88 -8.89 11.40
C ASN A 258 -13.04 -9.92 10.27
N PRO A 259 -11.98 -10.58 9.79
CA PRO A 259 -12.10 -11.65 8.80
C PRO A 259 -12.96 -12.80 9.34
N LEU A 260 -13.97 -13.22 8.59
CA LEU A 260 -14.79 -14.41 8.87
C LEU A 260 -13.99 -15.70 8.63
N SER A 261 -13.00 -15.65 7.75
CA SER A 261 -12.18 -16.78 7.28
C SER A 261 -11.11 -17.25 8.25
N THR A 262 -10.84 -16.53 9.35
CA THR A 262 -9.81 -16.93 10.30
C THR A 262 -10.38 -17.87 11.36
N CYS A 263 -10.05 -19.16 11.23
CA CYS A 263 -10.04 -20.12 12.33
C CYS A 263 -8.58 -20.41 12.65
N HIS A 264 -8.07 -19.76 13.70
CA HIS A 264 -6.67 -19.84 14.11
C HIS A 264 -6.27 -21.26 14.50
N LEU A 265 -7.17 -22.03 15.11
CA LEU A 265 -6.92 -23.43 15.45
C LEU A 265 -6.81 -24.28 14.18
N PHE A 266 -7.74 -24.16 13.24
CA PHE A 266 -7.66 -24.88 11.96
C PHE A 266 -6.37 -24.54 11.21
N GLN A 267 -6.08 -23.24 11.04
CA GLN A 267 -4.89 -22.81 10.30
C GLN A 267 -3.61 -23.33 10.94
N GLY A 268 -3.49 -23.23 12.27
CA GLY A 268 -2.28 -23.69 12.93
C GLY A 268 -2.15 -25.21 13.00
N ILE A 269 -3.25 -25.98 13.07
CA ILE A 269 -3.22 -27.44 12.87
C ILE A 269 -2.79 -27.77 11.43
N SER A 270 -3.31 -27.04 10.45
CA SER A 270 -2.90 -27.20 9.04
C SER A 270 -1.42 -26.92 8.85
N ASP A 271 -0.91 -25.79 9.34
CA ASP A 271 0.50 -25.39 9.26
C ASP A 271 1.39 -26.42 9.97
N MET A 272 0.97 -26.90 11.13
CA MET A 272 1.67 -27.93 11.90
C MET A 272 1.78 -29.24 11.11
N GLN A 273 0.67 -29.76 10.59
CA GLN A 273 0.69 -30.98 9.77
C GLN A 273 1.51 -30.75 8.49
N PHE A 274 1.35 -29.60 7.85
CA PHE A 274 2.10 -29.23 6.65
C PHE A 274 3.60 -29.27 6.90
N ASN A 275 4.07 -28.60 7.95
CA ASN A 275 5.49 -28.57 8.33
C ASN A 275 6.04 -29.95 8.70
N LYS A 276 5.19 -30.80 9.29
CA LYS A 276 5.54 -32.18 9.64
C LYS A 276 5.82 -33.04 8.41
N TYR A 277 5.00 -32.92 7.37
CA TYR A 277 5.11 -33.76 6.17
C TYR A 277 5.95 -33.13 5.04
N TYR A 278 6.04 -31.79 4.98
CA TYR A 278 6.57 -31.03 3.84
C TYR A 278 7.55 -29.90 4.24
N ARG A 279 8.34 -30.08 5.33
CA ARG A 279 9.42 -29.16 5.80
C ARG A 279 9.99 -28.26 4.69
N PRO A 280 10.27 -26.96 4.98
CA PRO A 280 10.22 -25.87 4.00
C PRO A 280 11.14 -26.13 2.82
N THR A 281 10.58 -26.79 1.82
CA THR A 281 11.13 -26.90 0.48
C THR A 281 10.15 -26.12 -0.38
N SER A 282 10.64 -25.27 -1.26
CA SER A 282 9.83 -24.52 -2.25
C SER A 282 9.17 -25.43 -3.30
N GLN A 283 9.00 -26.72 -3.00
CA GLN A 283 8.46 -27.72 -3.89
C GLN A 283 6.94 -27.58 -4.01
N THR A 284 6.47 -27.74 -5.23
CA THR A 284 5.03 -27.79 -5.53
C THR A 284 4.45 -29.11 -5.05
N ILE A 285 3.27 -29.06 -4.41
CA ILE A 285 2.61 -30.25 -3.84
C ILE A 285 1.48 -30.67 -4.78
N SER A 286 1.35 -31.99 -5.01
CA SER A 286 0.24 -32.52 -5.81
C SER A 286 -1.10 -32.36 -5.08
N GLU A 287 -2.19 -32.22 -5.83
CA GLU A 287 -3.54 -32.09 -5.27
C GLU A 287 -3.93 -33.31 -4.41
N VAL A 288 -3.49 -34.50 -4.82
CA VAL A 288 -3.76 -35.76 -4.12
C VAL A 288 -3.01 -35.83 -2.80
N ASP A 289 -1.76 -35.40 -2.76
CA ASP A 289 -0.95 -35.44 -1.55
C ASP A 289 -1.41 -34.36 -0.56
N PHE A 290 -1.78 -33.18 -1.05
CA PHE A 290 -2.41 -32.16 -0.21
C PHE A 290 -3.78 -32.61 0.32
N SER A 291 -4.55 -33.39 -0.44
CA SER A 291 -5.79 -33.99 0.07
C SER A 291 -5.53 -34.97 1.23
N LYS A 292 -4.46 -35.79 1.16
CA LYS A 292 -4.09 -36.67 2.29
C LYS A 292 -3.65 -35.87 3.52
N LEU A 293 -2.96 -34.74 3.32
CA LEU A 293 -2.62 -33.82 4.40
C LEU A 293 -3.89 -33.32 5.10
N LEU A 294 -4.89 -32.89 4.33
CA LEU A 294 -6.18 -32.44 4.85
C LEU A 294 -6.91 -33.52 5.63
N ASP A 295 -6.88 -34.78 5.17
CA ASP A 295 -7.43 -35.91 5.92
C ASP A 295 -6.76 -36.01 7.30
N HIS A 296 -5.43 -35.85 7.38
CA HIS A 296 -4.72 -35.83 8.66
C HIS A 296 -5.08 -34.62 9.54
N VAL A 297 -5.31 -33.45 8.94
CA VAL A 297 -5.76 -32.24 9.65
C VAL A 297 -7.12 -32.48 10.29
N PHE A 298 -8.09 -33.04 9.54
CA PHE A 298 -9.42 -33.32 10.09
C PHE A 298 -9.41 -34.45 11.12
N ILE A 299 -8.59 -35.49 10.95
CA ILE A 299 -8.38 -36.52 11.99
C ILE A 299 -7.87 -35.87 13.28
N PHE A 300 -6.92 -34.94 13.19
CA PHE A 300 -6.40 -34.23 14.35
C PHE A 300 -7.48 -33.38 15.03
N ILE A 301 -8.27 -32.62 14.25
CA ILE A 301 -9.40 -31.83 14.76
C ILE A 301 -10.42 -32.74 15.46
N ASN A 302 -10.76 -33.88 14.85
CA ASN A 302 -11.69 -34.83 15.45
C ASN A 302 -11.13 -35.40 16.78
N LYS A 303 -9.82 -35.68 16.89
CA LYS A 303 -9.20 -36.08 18.17
C LYS A 303 -9.27 -34.97 19.22
N LEU A 304 -9.05 -33.72 18.82
CA LEU A 304 -9.11 -32.54 19.68
C LEU A 304 -10.52 -32.33 20.23
N LEU A 305 -11.54 -32.34 19.36
CA LEU A 305 -12.94 -32.17 19.77
C LEU A 305 -13.43 -33.31 20.68
N ASN A 306 -12.93 -34.53 20.49
CA ASN A 306 -13.24 -35.67 21.36
C ASN A 306 -12.39 -35.72 22.65
N GLY A 307 -11.39 -34.84 22.79
CA GLY A 307 -10.49 -34.80 23.94
C GLY A 307 -9.47 -35.94 24.03
N ASN A 308 -9.38 -36.80 23.00
CA ASN A 308 -8.47 -37.96 22.96
C ASN A 308 -7.03 -37.60 22.54
N ILE A 309 -6.77 -36.32 22.27
CA ILE A 309 -5.44 -35.83 21.92
C ILE A 309 -4.54 -35.72 23.16
N SER A 310 -3.27 -36.11 23.03
CA SER A 310 -2.29 -35.96 24.12
C SER A 310 -1.75 -34.53 24.24
N LEU A 311 -1.32 -34.12 25.44
CA LEU A 311 -0.65 -32.82 25.63
C LEU A 311 0.64 -32.71 24.80
N LYS A 312 1.34 -33.82 24.56
CA LYS A 312 2.48 -33.91 23.65
C LYS A 312 2.12 -33.55 22.21
N GLU A 313 1.02 -34.07 21.68
CA GLU A 313 0.53 -33.71 20.35
C GLU A 313 0.06 -32.25 20.29
N MET A 314 -0.46 -31.72 21.40
CA MET A 314 -0.86 -30.30 21.51
C MET A 314 0.34 -29.34 21.60
N ALA A 315 1.53 -29.80 22.03
CA ALA A 315 2.69 -28.94 22.24
C ALA A 315 3.13 -28.17 20.99
N GLU A 316 2.92 -28.73 19.79
CA GLU A 316 3.20 -28.04 18.52
C GLU A 316 2.21 -26.90 18.24
N LEU A 317 1.02 -26.91 18.85
CA LEU A 317 0.04 -25.82 18.79
C LEU A 317 0.28 -24.73 19.84
N GLN A 318 1.24 -24.93 20.77
CA GLN A 318 1.54 -23.97 21.83
C GLN A 318 1.74 -22.53 21.32
N PRO A 319 2.41 -22.25 20.17
CA PRO A 319 2.51 -20.90 19.61
C PRO A 319 1.16 -20.27 19.28
N ILE A 320 0.15 -21.04 18.84
CA ILE A 320 -1.18 -20.51 18.55
C ILE A 320 -1.83 -20.01 19.84
N PHE A 321 -1.76 -20.80 20.90
CA PHE A 321 -2.32 -20.43 22.20
C PHE A 321 -1.52 -19.30 22.86
N LYS A 322 -0.19 -19.24 22.66
CA LYS A 322 0.72 -18.23 23.21
C LYS A 322 0.76 -16.91 22.43
N ASP A 323 0.56 -16.93 21.12
CA ASP A 323 0.90 -15.80 20.24
C ASP A 323 -0.34 -15.20 19.59
N LYS A 324 -1.44 -15.96 19.44
CA LYS A 324 -2.67 -15.49 18.80
C LYS A 324 -3.74 -15.20 19.84
N ASN A 325 -4.47 -14.11 19.58
CA ASN A 325 -5.68 -13.74 20.29
C ASN A 325 -6.83 -14.66 19.86
N ILE A 326 -6.89 -15.86 20.44
CA ILE A 326 -7.95 -16.81 20.13
C ILE A 326 -9.12 -16.67 21.12
N ASN A 327 -10.31 -16.41 20.59
CA ASN A 327 -11.54 -16.66 21.34
C ASN A 327 -11.88 -18.14 21.20
N ILE A 328 -11.50 -18.93 22.21
CA ILE A 328 -11.63 -20.39 22.22
C ILE A 328 -13.06 -20.83 21.87
N ARG A 329 -14.08 -20.14 22.41
CA ARG A 329 -15.48 -20.49 22.18
C ARG A 329 -15.90 -20.36 20.72
N GLU A 330 -15.50 -19.27 20.07
CA GLU A 330 -15.80 -19.04 18.66
C GLU A 330 -15.00 -19.97 17.74
N GLU A 331 -13.73 -20.24 18.07
CA GLU A 331 -12.90 -21.21 17.35
C GLU A 331 -13.48 -22.63 17.44
N VAL A 332 -13.87 -23.08 18.63
CA VAL A 332 -14.48 -24.40 18.87
C VAL A 332 -15.82 -24.51 18.14
N LYS A 333 -16.66 -23.48 18.17
CA LYS A 333 -17.92 -23.45 17.38
C LYS A 333 -17.64 -23.64 15.89
N LYS A 334 -16.66 -22.93 15.31
CA LYS A 334 -16.28 -23.08 13.90
C LYS A 334 -15.81 -24.51 13.58
N LEU A 335 -15.00 -25.12 14.45
CA LEU A 335 -14.53 -26.50 14.29
C LEU A 335 -15.67 -27.53 14.43
N TYR A 336 -16.67 -27.27 15.26
CA TYR A 336 -17.82 -28.15 15.46
C TYR A 336 -18.87 -28.07 14.35
N ILE A 337 -19.14 -26.88 13.80
CA ILE A 337 -20.00 -26.71 12.62
C ILE A 337 -19.53 -27.65 11.50
N ASN A 338 -18.21 -27.75 11.35
CA ASN A 338 -17.51 -28.62 10.44
C ASN A 338 -17.62 -30.15 10.77
N HIS A 339 -17.86 -30.54 12.02
CA HIS A 339 -17.91 -31.95 12.45
C HIS A 339 -19.29 -32.63 12.20
N SER A 340 -20.38 -31.86 12.14
CA SER A 340 -21.76 -32.38 12.18
C SER A 340 -22.23 -33.23 10.98
N ASN A 341 -21.46 -33.30 9.88
CA ASN A 341 -21.84 -34.03 8.66
C ASN A 341 -21.31 -35.48 8.56
N GLU A 342 -20.29 -35.90 9.31
CA GLU A 342 -19.80 -37.29 9.24
C GLU A 342 -20.76 -38.29 9.92
N GLN A 343 -21.51 -37.85 10.92
CA GLN A 343 -22.43 -38.72 11.66
C GLN A 343 -23.76 -39.00 10.92
N SER A 344 -24.14 -38.18 9.94
CA SER A 344 -25.38 -38.36 9.17
C SER A 344 -25.25 -39.37 8.03
N ASN A 345 -24.04 -39.59 7.48
CA ASN A 345 -23.84 -40.50 6.35
C ASN A 345 -23.84 -42.00 6.73
N ASN A 346 -23.70 -42.35 8.02
CA ASN A 346 -23.78 -43.75 8.48
C ASN A 346 -25.22 -44.23 8.80
N ARG A 347 -26.26 -43.42 8.55
CA ARG A 347 -27.68 -43.81 8.68
C ARG A 347 -28.39 -43.76 7.33
N VAL A 348 -27.88 -44.47 6.32
CA VAL A 348 -28.62 -44.71 5.07
C VAL A 348 -29.21 -46.12 5.13
N ASN A 349 -30.50 -46.20 5.45
CA ASN A 349 -31.44 -47.22 4.96
C ASN A 349 -32.86 -46.90 5.49
N MET A 350 -33.50 -45.86 4.96
CA MET A 350 -34.96 -45.75 4.87
C MET A 350 -35.34 -44.71 3.79
N PRO A 351 -36.33 -44.96 2.91
CA PRO A 351 -36.69 -44.05 1.84
C PRO A 351 -37.75 -43.01 2.25
N THR A 352 -37.47 -41.76 1.84
CA THR A 352 -38.38 -40.68 1.41
C THR A 352 -39.62 -40.33 2.26
N THR A 353 -39.53 -39.19 2.95
CA THR A 353 -40.46 -38.06 2.71
C THR A 353 -39.82 -36.75 3.12
N VAL A 354 -39.93 -35.74 2.25
CA VAL A 354 -39.34 -34.40 2.39
C VAL A 354 -40.06 -33.65 3.51
N ALA A 355 -39.50 -33.70 4.72
CA ALA A 355 -39.74 -32.74 5.79
C ALA A 355 -38.48 -32.66 6.64
N GLN A 356 -37.83 -31.49 6.60
CA GLN A 356 -36.79 -30.98 7.52
C GLN A 356 -36.13 -32.04 8.41
N ILE A 357 -35.05 -32.67 7.92
CA ILE A 357 -34.11 -33.39 8.78
C ILE A 357 -33.46 -32.33 9.68
N PRO A 358 -33.58 -32.41 11.02
CA PRO A 358 -32.94 -31.46 11.91
C PRO A 358 -31.43 -31.59 11.72
N LYS A 359 -30.74 -30.50 11.35
CA LYS A 359 -29.29 -30.41 11.56
C LYS A 359 -29.05 -30.74 13.03
N ILE A 360 -28.35 -31.83 13.31
CA ILE A 360 -27.89 -32.18 14.66
C ILE A 360 -26.85 -31.11 15.00
N GLN A 361 -27.31 -30.00 15.58
CA GLN A 361 -26.40 -29.03 16.16
C GLN A 361 -25.74 -29.70 17.37
N PRO A 362 -24.41 -29.57 17.54
CA PRO A 362 -23.73 -29.99 18.75
C PRO A 362 -24.42 -29.36 19.95
N SER A 363 -24.57 -30.12 21.04
CA SER A 363 -25.17 -29.57 22.24
C SER A 363 -24.26 -28.46 22.79
N GLU A 364 -24.84 -27.38 23.34
CA GLU A 364 -24.02 -26.33 23.97
C GLU A 364 -23.09 -26.92 25.04
N GLN A 365 -23.49 -28.01 25.70
CA GLN A 365 -22.69 -28.74 26.68
C GLN A 365 -21.39 -29.33 26.11
N GLU A 366 -21.42 -29.90 24.91
CA GLU A 366 -20.21 -30.44 24.25
C GLU A 366 -19.24 -29.33 23.84
N ILE A 367 -19.78 -28.20 23.39
CA ILE A 367 -18.97 -27.01 23.06
C ILE A 367 -18.30 -26.47 24.33
N GLU A 368 -19.06 -26.26 25.41
CA GLU A 368 -18.51 -25.76 26.67
C GLU A 368 -17.45 -26.69 27.25
N GLN A 369 -17.63 -28.01 27.14
CA GLN A 369 -16.66 -28.99 27.63
C GLN A 369 -15.32 -28.90 26.88
N VAL A 370 -15.33 -28.78 25.55
CA VAL A 370 -14.09 -28.59 24.77
C VAL A 370 -13.48 -27.21 25.04
N CYS A 371 -14.31 -26.18 25.22
CA CYS A 371 -13.83 -24.85 25.59
C CYS A 371 -13.10 -24.87 26.92
N GLU A 372 -13.63 -25.57 27.92
CA GLU A 372 -12.99 -25.76 29.22
C GLU A 372 -11.61 -26.42 29.05
N TRP A 373 -11.52 -27.53 28.31
CA TRP A 373 -10.24 -28.21 28.10
C TRP A 373 -9.18 -27.32 27.46
N LEU A 374 -9.57 -26.60 26.40
CA LEU A 374 -8.66 -25.71 25.67
C LEU A 374 -8.29 -24.47 26.49
N GLN A 375 -9.17 -23.98 27.35
CA GLN A 375 -8.89 -22.85 28.24
C GLN A 375 -7.88 -23.24 29.32
N ILE A 376 -8.03 -24.43 29.91
CA ILE A 376 -7.03 -24.98 30.85
C ILE A 376 -5.70 -25.19 30.12
N TYR A 377 -5.73 -25.68 28.88
CA TYR A 377 -4.52 -25.82 28.06
C TYR A 377 -3.86 -24.47 27.76
N GLN A 378 -4.64 -23.41 27.51
CA GLN A 378 -4.12 -22.06 27.29
C GLN A 378 -3.40 -21.52 28.53
N TYR A 379 -3.92 -21.79 29.74
CA TYR A 379 -3.20 -21.46 30.97
C TYR A 379 -1.92 -22.27 31.11
N TYR A 380 -1.98 -23.58 30.82
CA TYR A 380 -0.81 -24.45 30.82
C TYR A 380 0.27 -23.98 29.84
N SER A 381 -0.12 -23.54 28.63
CA SER A 381 0.83 -23.06 27.62
C SER A 381 1.54 -21.78 28.05
N HIS A 382 0.89 -20.91 28.83
CA HIS A 382 1.48 -19.67 29.35
C HIS A 382 2.22 -19.83 30.68
N LEU A 383 2.11 -20.97 31.34
CA LEU A 383 2.62 -21.18 32.69
C LEU A 383 4.10 -20.82 32.84
N ASN A 384 4.95 -21.23 31.90
CA ASN A 384 6.38 -20.92 31.93
C ASN A 384 6.65 -19.42 31.78
N ILE A 385 5.87 -18.70 30.96
CA ILE A 385 6.01 -17.26 30.76
C ILE A 385 5.53 -16.48 32.00
N ILE A 386 4.46 -16.96 32.64
CA ILE A 386 3.98 -16.38 33.91
C ILE A 386 5.04 -16.55 35.00
N MET A 387 5.64 -17.74 35.10
CA MET A 387 6.74 -17.99 36.04
C MET A 387 7.96 -17.13 35.74
N GLU A 388 8.37 -17.04 34.47
CA GLU A 388 9.45 -16.16 34.04
C GLU A 388 9.15 -14.70 34.41
N CYS A 389 7.91 -14.23 34.21
CA CYS A 389 7.49 -12.88 34.59
C CYS A 389 7.68 -12.60 36.08
N ILE A 390 7.22 -13.52 36.94
CA ILE A 390 7.32 -13.40 38.39
C ILE A 390 8.78 -13.34 38.84
N GLU A 391 9.62 -14.22 38.29
CA GLU A 391 11.05 -14.30 38.62
C GLU A 391 11.83 -13.08 38.09
N LYS A 392 11.63 -12.73 36.82
CA LYS A 392 12.35 -11.65 36.12
C LYS A 392 12.09 -10.28 36.72
N PHE A 393 10.88 -10.05 37.25
CA PHE A 393 10.50 -8.77 37.85
C PHE A 393 10.46 -8.78 39.37
N ASP A 394 10.81 -9.89 40.02
CA ASP A 394 10.81 -10.04 41.49
C ASP A 394 9.48 -9.58 42.10
N LEU A 395 8.36 -10.16 41.61
CA LEU A 395 7.00 -9.70 41.94
C LEU A 395 6.47 -10.24 43.26
N LEU A 396 7.12 -11.22 43.87
CA LEU A 396 6.66 -11.88 45.10
C LEU A 396 7.71 -11.82 46.20
N PRO A 397 7.31 -11.92 47.48
CA PRO A 397 8.25 -11.93 48.60
C PRO A 397 9.05 -13.25 48.61
N THR A 398 10.37 -13.17 48.71
CA THR A 398 11.27 -14.34 48.79
C THR A 398 11.08 -15.18 50.06
N ASP A 399 10.46 -14.60 51.10
CA ASP A 399 10.35 -15.20 52.42
C ASP A 399 9.09 -16.09 52.56
N ASN A 400 8.14 -15.97 51.63
CA ASN A 400 6.97 -16.84 51.54
C ASN A 400 7.24 -17.95 50.51
N LYS A 401 7.61 -19.14 50.98
CA LYS A 401 7.54 -20.37 50.15
C LYS A 401 6.07 -20.67 49.85
N GLU A 402 5.54 -20.07 48.80
CA GLU A 402 4.18 -20.33 48.36
C GLU A 402 4.06 -21.72 47.76
N GLU A 403 3.43 -22.62 48.51
CA GLU A 403 3.14 -24.00 48.10
C GLU A 403 2.42 -24.07 46.75
N LYS A 404 1.57 -23.07 46.44
CA LYS A 404 0.90 -22.94 45.13
C LYS A 404 1.89 -22.75 43.98
N ILE A 405 2.93 -21.94 44.13
CA ILE A 405 3.93 -21.69 43.07
C ILE A 405 4.80 -22.94 42.85
N ASP A 406 5.21 -23.58 43.93
CA ASP A 406 5.95 -24.84 43.84
C ASP A 406 5.11 -25.94 43.18
N HIS A 407 3.82 -26.01 43.49
CA HIS A 407 2.88 -26.92 42.84
C HIS A 407 2.73 -26.60 41.35
N LEU A 408 2.56 -25.33 40.98
CA LEU A 408 2.48 -24.88 39.59
C LEU A 408 3.78 -25.18 38.80
N LYS A 409 4.96 -24.97 39.39
CA LYS A 409 6.25 -25.31 38.75
C LYS A 409 6.37 -26.81 38.46
N ARG A 410 5.85 -27.67 39.34
CA ARG A 410 5.86 -29.14 39.18
C ARG A 410 4.89 -29.66 38.12
N LEU A 411 3.88 -28.88 37.72
CA LEU A 411 2.91 -29.29 36.70
C LEU A 411 3.47 -29.30 35.27
N SER A 412 4.66 -28.73 35.05
CA SER A 412 5.30 -28.53 33.74
C SER A 412 5.83 -29.80 33.05
N GLY A 413 5.44 -31.02 33.47
CA GLY A 413 6.11 -32.27 33.03
C GLY A 413 5.24 -33.47 32.63
N ASN A 414 3.90 -33.40 32.65
CA ASN A 414 3.06 -34.57 32.32
C ASN A 414 2.49 -34.53 30.89
N GLU A 415 3.36 -34.71 29.89
CA GLU A 415 3.01 -34.61 28.46
C GLU A 415 2.12 -35.77 27.93
N ASN A 416 1.97 -36.85 28.70
CA ASN A 416 1.18 -38.02 28.30
C ASN A 416 -0.31 -37.92 28.71
N CYS A 417 -0.70 -36.87 29.43
CA CYS A 417 -2.09 -36.60 29.79
C CYS A 417 -2.92 -36.35 28.51
N SER A 418 -4.13 -36.89 28.43
CA SER A 418 -5.06 -36.52 27.36
C SER A 418 -5.76 -35.19 27.65
N LEU A 419 -6.21 -34.50 26.60
CA LEU A 419 -6.91 -33.22 26.75
C LEU A 419 -8.18 -33.37 27.60
N LYS A 420 -8.90 -34.50 27.51
CA LYS A 420 -10.07 -34.79 28.35
C LYS A 420 -9.74 -34.92 29.84
N GLU A 421 -8.53 -35.38 30.17
CA GLU A 421 -8.07 -35.53 31.55
C GLU A 421 -7.53 -34.23 32.16
N ILE A 422 -7.35 -33.18 31.32
CA ILE A 422 -6.73 -31.92 31.73
C ILE A 422 -7.51 -31.21 32.85
N THR A 423 -8.85 -31.29 32.84
CA THR A 423 -9.69 -30.66 33.87
C THR A 423 -9.37 -31.21 35.27
N ASN A 424 -9.13 -32.52 35.37
CA ASN A 424 -8.81 -33.14 36.65
C ASN A 424 -7.33 -32.98 37.01
N ALA A 425 -6.43 -33.15 36.04
CA ALA A 425 -4.99 -33.10 36.27
C ALA A 425 -4.47 -31.67 36.54
N TYR A 426 -5.13 -30.66 35.98
CA TYR A 426 -4.69 -29.26 36.03
C TYR A 426 -5.76 -28.31 36.59
N ARG A 427 -6.70 -28.81 37.41
CA ARG A 427 -7.77 -28.02 38.04
C ARG A 427 -7.27 -26.75 38.73
N ILE A 428 -6.10 -26.82 39.34
CA ILE A 428 -5.46 -25.68 40.01
C ILE A 428 -5.14 -24.52 39.05
N LEU A 429 -4.86 -24.77 37.76
CA LEU A 429 -4.67 -23.71 36.76
C LEU A 429 -5.98 -22.94 36.53
N GLN A 430 -7.11 -23.65 36.45
CA GLN A 430 -8.42 -23.04 36.31
C GLN A 430 -8.77 -22.22 37.55
N GLU A 431 -8.58 -22.78 38.75
CA GLU A 431 -8.82 -22.07 40.02
C GLU A 431 -7.98 -20.78 40.13
N CYS A 432 -6.71 -20.82 39.71
CA CYS A 432 -5.80 -19.68 39.79
C CYS A 432 -6.03 -18.62 38.71
N PHE A 433 -6.36 -19.01 37.48
CA PHE A 433 -6.35 -18.09 36.33
C PHE A 433 -7.73 -17.81 35.71
N GLN A 434 -8.82 -18.38 36.24
CA GLN A 434 -10.19 -18.13 35.73
C GLN A 434 -10.58 -16.65 35.66
N THR A 435 -10.00 -15.80 36.50
CA THR A 435 -10.25 -14.35 36.51
C THR A 435 -9.50 -13.60 35.41
N LEU A 436 -8.51 -14.24 34.78
CA LEU A 436 -7.74 -13.68 33.69
C LEU A 436 -8.35 -14.05 32.34
N THR A 437 -8.61 -13.03 31.53
CA THR A 437 -8.90 -13.22 30.10
C THR A 437 -7.60 -13.52 29.34
N HIS A 438 -7.70 -14.05 28.12
CA HIS A 438 -6.49 -14.31 27.31
C HIS A 438 -5.66 -13.03 27.09
N GLN A 439 -6.30 -11.87 26.99
CA GLN A 439 -5.63 -10.59 26.79
C GLN A 439 -4.66 -10.28 27.94
N HIS A 440 -5.01 -10.67 29.17
CA HIS A 440 -4.11 -10.57 30.32
C HIS A 440 -2.90 -11.50 30.17
N LEU A 441 -3.08 -12.71 29.64
CA LEU A 441 -1.97 -13.63 29.37
C LEU A 441 -1.01 -13.06 28.31
N GLN A 442 -1.56 -12.43 27.27
CA GLN A 442 -0.79 -11.73 26.24
C GLN A 442 -0.06 -10.49 26.79
N LEU A 443 -0.66 -9.77 27.74
CA LEU A 443 0.00 -8.68 28.45
C LEU A 443 1.24 -9.18 29.18
N ILE A 444 1.12 -10.27 29.96
CA ILE A 444 2.24 -10.87 30.70
C ILE A 444 3.38 -11.20 29.74
N LYS A 445 3.08 -11.87 28.63
CA LYS A 445 4.07 -12.18 27.59
C LYS A 445 4.73 -10.93 27.01
N THR A 446 3.93 -9.95 26.56
CA THR A 446 4.43 -8.71 25.96
C THR A 446 5.33 -7.94 26.94
N VAL A 447 4.97 -7.93 28.23
CA VAL A 447 5.77 -7.28 29.27
C VAL A 447 7.09 -8.02 29.52
N VAL A 448 7.09 -9.36 29.49
CA VAL A 448 8.32 -10.17 29.59
C VAL A 448 9.26 -9.90 28.41
N GLU A 449 8.72 -9.81 27.18
CA GLU A 449 9.47 -9.47 25.96
C GLU A 449 10.01 -8.03 26.00
N CYS A 450 9.19 -7.08 26.45
CA CYS A 450 9.52 -5.66 26.59
C CYS A 450 10.03 -5.31 28.00
N SER A 451 10.83 -6.18 28.63
CA SER A 451 11.25 -6.02 30.03
C SER A 451 12.02 -4.73 30.31
N ASN A 452 12.65 -4.15 29.29
CA ASN A 452 13.38 -2.89 29.42
C ASN A 452 12.46 -1.72 29.81
N VAL A 453 11.20 -1.73 29.35
CA VAL A 453 10.21 -0.71 29.72
C VAL A 453 9.93 -0.74 31.22
N ILE A 454 9.74 -1.94 31.79
CA ILE A 454 9.54 -2.10 33.25
C ILE A 454 10.77 -1.62 34.02
N GLN A 455 11.96 -2.00 33.57
CA GLN A 455 13.21 -1.59 34.21
C GLN A 455 13.41 -0.07 34.16
N MET A 456 13.12 0.56 33.02
CA MET A 456 13.15 2.02 32.88
C MET A 456 12.18 2.68 33.87
N MET A 457 10.95 2.17 33.99
CA MET A 457 9.93 2.74 34.86
C MET A 457 10.25 2.56 36.35
N LYS A 458 10.81 1.40 36.74
CA LYS A 458 11.33 1.15 38.09
C LYS A 458 12.52 2.05 38.39
N LYS A 459 13.47 2.21 37.46
CA LYS A 459 14.67 3.05 37.62
C LYS A 459 14.32 4.54 37.73
N ALA A 460 13.29 4.99 37.01
CA ALA A 460 12.77 6.35 37.07
C ALA A 460 11.80 6.59 38.25
N ASP A 461 11.53 5.56 39.05
CA ASP A 461 10.65 5.59 40.23
C ASP A 461 9.25 6.19 39.96
N LEU A 462 8.67 5.93 38.77
CA LEU A 462 7.49 6.67 38.29
C LEU A 462 6.18 6.36 39.02
N TYR A 463 6.14 5.33 39.84
CA TYR A 463 4.93 4.95 40.57
C TYR A 463 4.98 5.31 42.06
N SER A 464 6.07 5.89 42.55
CA SER A 464 6.10 6.52 43.88
C SER A 464 5.20 7.75 43.93
N GLN A 465 4.89 8.24 45.12
CA GLN A 465 4.03 9.44 45.26
C GLN A 465 4.62 10.66 44.55
N HIS A 466 5.95 10.80 44.54
CA HIS A 466 6.65 11.85 43.83
C HIS A 466 6.73 11.54 42.32
N GLY A 467 7.03 10.30 41.93
CA GLY A 467 7.08 9.86 40.54
C GLY A 467 5.75 10.03 39.80
N ARG A 468 4.60 9.76 40.45
CA ARG A 468 3.27 9.96 39.86
C ARG A 468 3.00 11.43 39.54
N ARG A 469 3.40 12.34 40.44
CA ARG A 469 3.28 13.79 40.20
C ARG A 469 4.17 14.22 39.04
N ARG A 470 5.43 13.77 39.03
CA ARG A 470 6.38 14.04 37.95
C ARG A 470 5.89 13.50 36.60
N PHE A 471 5.34 12.29 36.56
CA PHE A 471 4.75 11.71 35.37
C PHE A 471 3.58 12.56 34.85
N GLN A 472 2.69 12.99 35.74
CA GLN A 472 1.56 13.83 35.41
C GLN A 472 1.99 15.19 34.83
N GLU A 473 2.98 15.84 35.45
CA GLU A 473 3.57 17.09 34.96
C GLU A 473 4.23 16.92 33.58
N LEU A 474 5.04 15.86 33.41
CA LEU A 474 5.67 15.54 32.13
C LEU A 474 4.63 15.25 31.05
N ARG A 475 3.60 14.47 31.37
CA ARG A 475 2.51 14.15 30.46
C ARG A 475 1.80 15.41 29.99
N ASP A 476 1.40 16.29 30.89
CA ASP A 476 0.62 17.48 30.54
C ASP A 476 1.49 18.48 29.75
N ASN A 477 2.78 18.61 30.10
CA ASN A 477 3.75 19.40 29.37
C ASN A 477 4.00 18.84 27.95
N LEU A 478 4.28 17.55 27.81
CA LEU A 478 4.53 16.90 26.52
C LEU A 478 3.28 16.88 25.63
N THR A 479 2.09 16.71 26.22
CA THR A 479 0.81 16.76 25.48
C THR A 479 0.60 18.13 24.86
N THR A 480 0.96 19.19 25.59
CA THR A 480 0.92 20.57 25.07
C THR A 480 2.01 20.79 24.01
N GLN A 481 3.21 20.24 24.20
CA GLN A 481 4.33 20.38 23.25
C GLN A 481 4.09 19.65 21.92
N PHE A 482 3.44 18.49 21.93
CA PHE A 482 3.28 17.64 20.75
C PHE A 482 1.94 17.81 20.04
N GLN A 483 1.15 18.84 20.36
CA GLN A 483 -0.16 19.07 19.72
C GLN A 483 -0.08 19.14 18.18
N LEU A 484 1.06 19.56 17.63
CA LEU A 484 1.32 19.68 16.19
C LEU A 484 2.38 18.68 15.67
N GLN A 485 2.79 17.70 16.46
CA GLN A 485 3.81 16.72 16.10
C GLN A 485 3.21 15.31 16.12
N GLU A 486 2.65 14.86 15.00
CA GLU A 486 1.87 13.61 14.91
C GLU A 486 2.63 12.39 15.47
N LEU A 487 3.89 12.21 15.07
CA LEU A 487 4.73 11.09 15.52
C LEU A 487 5.00 11.12 17.03
N ASN A 488 5.39 12.27 17.57
CA ASN A 488 5.71 12.41 18.99
C ASN A 488 4.45 12.31 19.86
N ASN A 489 3.31 12.79 19.36
CA ASN A 489 2.03 12.65 20.04
C ASN A 489 1.57 11.19 20.08
N MET A 490 1.82 10.42 19.01
CA MET A 490 1.57 8.98 18.99
C MET A 490 2.48 8.23 19.98
N ILE A 491 3.77 8.57 20.06
CA ILE A 491 4.70 7.97 21.03
C ILE A 491 4.30 8.33 22.47
N LEU A 492 3.94 9.59 22.72
CA LEU A 492 3.44 10.04 24.02
C LEU A 492 2.16 9.29 24.43
N THR A 493 1.19 9.17 23.53
CA THR A 493 -0.04 8.41 23.76
C THR A 493 0.28 6.94 24.09
N SER A 494 1.22 6.36 23.35
CA SER A 494 1.68 4.98 23.59
C SER A 494 2.33 4.83 24.96
N TRP A 495 3.14 5.80 25.38
CA TRP A 495 3.78 5.82 26.68
C TRP A 495 2.74 5.97 27.82
N ILE A 496 1.74 6.82 27.67
CA ILE A 496 0.65 7.00 28.64
C ILE A 496 -0.13 5.71 28.84
N ILE A 497 -0.53 5.07 27.74
CA ILE A 497 -1.25 3.79 27.79
C ILE A 497 -0.36 2.72 28.45
N THR A 498 0.91 2.66 28.06
CA THR A 498 1.89 1.72 28.65
C THR A 498 2.04 1.93 30.16
N TYR A 499 2.10 3.17 30.63
CA TYR A 499 2.17 3.50 32.05
C TYR A 499 0.98 2.94 32.86
N THR A 500 -0.22 2.93 32.29
CA THR A 500 -1.37 2.31 32.99
C THR A 500 -1.30 0.79 32.98
N LEU A 501 -0.87 0.18 31.88
CA LEU A 501 -0.90 -1.28 31.71
C LEU A 501 0.13 -2.02 32.55
N ILE A 502 1.29 -1.40 32.80
CA ILE A 502 2.43 -2.08 33.43
C ILE A 502 2.48 -1.96 34.96
N GLU A 503 1.59 -1.18 35.57
CA GLU A 503 1.58 -0.91 37.01
C GLU A 503 1.60 -2.19 37.88
N PRO A 504 0.86 -3.28 37.56
CA PRO A 504 0.93 -4.50 38.37
C PRO A 504 2.30 -5.19 38.38
N PHE A 505 3.17 -4.89 37.42
CA PHE A 505 4.50 -5.50 37.27
C PHE A 505 5.63 -4.68 37.89
N THR A 506 5.33 -3.47 38.40
CA THR A 506 6.36 -2.60 39.01
C THR A 506 6.50 -2.80 40.50
N PHE A 507 5.49 -3.36 41.17
CA PHE A 507 5.47 -3.55 42.62
C PHE A 507 5.44 -5.02 43.03
N LYS A 508 5.98 -5.30 44.23
CA LYS A 508 5.78 -6.62 44.87
C LYS A 508 4.32 -6.77 45.30
N ALA A 509 3.70 -7.88 44.92
CA ALA A 509 2.42 -8.32 45.46
C ALA A 509 2.61 -8.97 46.83
N LYS A 510 1.54 -9.03 47.62
CA LYS A 510 1.58 -9.68 48.95
C LYS A 510 1.73 -11.20 48.84
N ASN A 511 1.08 -11.76 47.84
CA ASN A 511 1.06 -13.18 47.50
C ASN A 511 0.66 -13.35 46.01
N PHE A 512 0.73 -14.57 45.50
CA PHE A 512 0.36 -14.85 44.11
C PHE A 512 -1.10 -14.48 43.78
N ASP A 513 -2.05 -14.77 44.68
CA ASP A 513 -3.47 -14.44 44.45
C ASP A 513 -3.69 -12.92 44.33
N ASP A 514 -2.97 -12.09 45.12
CA ASP A 514 -2.97 -10.63 45.03
C ASP A 514 -2.41 -10.14 43.70
N PHE A 515 -1.35 -10.76 43.18
CA PHE A 515 -0.82 -10.43 41.85
C PHE A 515 -1.85 -10.70 40.75
N ILE A 516 -2.48 -11.87 40.75
CA ILE A 516 -3.53 -12.22 39.78
C ILE A 516 -4.71 -11.26 39.87
N LEU A 517 -5.13 -10.91 41.09
CA LEU A 517 -6.24 -9.99 41.30
C LEU A 517 -5.93 -8.57 40.79
N ARG A 518 -4.70 -8.07 40.97
CA ARG A 518 -4.26 -6.79 40.40
C ARG A 518 -4.22 -6.81 38.87
N LEU A 519 -3.81 -7.93 38.27
CA LEU A 519 -3.88 -8.09 36.81
C LEU A 519 -5.32 -8.07 36.30
N ALA A 520 -6.22 -8.80 36.96
CA ALA A 520 -7.64 -8.89 36.59
C ALA A 520 -8.39 -7.54 36.69
N GLN A 521 -7.87 -6.59 37.47
CA GLN A 521 -8.43 -5.23 37.58
C GLN A 521 -8.20 -4.36 36.33
N ILE A 522 -7.35 -4.80 35.38
CA ILE A 522 -7.13 -4.07 34.12
C ILE A 522 -8.30 -4.35 33.16
N THR A 523 -9.36 -3.55 33.28
CA THR A 523 -10.61 -3.75 32.52
C THR A 523 -10.60 -3.23 31.08
N LYS A 524 -9.63 -2.37 30.71
CA LYS A 524 -9.54 -1.74 29.37
C LYS A 524 -8.36 -2.29 28.54
N LEU A 525 -8.27 -3.60 28.37
CA LEU A 525 -7.28 -4.20 27.48
C LEU A 525 -7.87 -4.42 26.08
N GLU A 526 -7.48 -3.59 25.10
CA GLU A 526 -7.72 -3.86 23.68
C GLU A 526 -6.46 -4.49 23.06
N GLU A 527 -6.60 -5.15 21.90
CA GLU A 527 -5.43 -5.75 21.22
C GLU A 527 -4.41 -4.69 20.76
N SER A 528 -4.90 -3.50 20.41
CA SER A 528 -4.08 -2.31 20.15
C SER A 528 -3.28 -1.86 21.39
N SER A 529 -3.78 -2.11 22.61
CA SER A 529 -3.13 -1.74 23.87
C SER A 529 -1.75 -2.37 24.03
N LEU A 530 -1.56 -3.62 23.56
CA LEU A 530 -0.29 -4.33 23.63
C LEU A 530 0.76 -3.74 22.68
N ASN A 531 0.33 -3.22 21.51
CA ASN A 531 1.24 -2.58 20.56
C ASN A 531 1.84 -1.29 21.14
N HIS A 532 1.12 -0.57 21.99
CA HIS A 532 1.66 0.63 22.65
C HIS A 532 2.86 0.33 23.55
N ILE A 533 2.91 -0.85 24.19
CA ILE A 533 4.07 -1.29 24.98
C ILE A 533 5.29 -1.52 24.08
N LYS A 534 5.07 -2.16 22.91
CA LYS A 534 6.12 -2.38 21.91
C LYS A 534 6.64 -1.06 21.33
N VAL A 535 5.75 -0.15 20.94
CA VAL A 535 6.10 1.20 20.46
C VAL A 535 6.92 1.96 21.52
N THR A 536 6.53 1.88 22.80
CA THR A 536 7.27 2.49 23.91
C THR A 536 8.65 1.85 24.08
N ASN A 537 8.76 0.53 23.95
CA ASN A 537 10.03 -0.20 24.01
C ASN A 537 10.97 0.19 22.85
N ASP A 538 10.44 0.33 21.64
CA ASP A 538 11.21 0.71 20.46
C ASP A 538 11.70 2.17 20.56
N ASN A 539 10.93 3.03 21.23
CA ASN A 539 11.25 4.44 21.47
C ASN A 539 11.78 4.72 22.89
N MET A 540 12.26 3.70 23.60
CA MET A 540 12.59 3.80 25.03
C MET A 540 13.64 4.86 25.34
N GLN A 541 14.57 5.14 24.42
CA GLN A 541 15.59 6.17 24.64
C GLN A 541 15.01 7.58 24.66
N LEU A 542 14.05 7.87 23.76
CA LEU A 542 13.34 9.14 23.73
C LEU A 542 12.54 9.33 25.02
N VAL A 543 11.84 8.28 25.46
CA VAL A 543 11.09 8.30 26.73
C VAL A 543 12.04 8.47 27.92
N THR A 544 13.18 7.78 27.93
CA THR A 544 14.20 7.94 28.98
C THR A 544 14.77 9.37 29.00
N MET A 545 14.94 9.99 27.84
CA MET A 545 15.35 11.39 27.72
C MET A 545 14.32 12.32 28.37
N TRP A 546 13.03 12.14 28.07
CA TRP A 546 11.95 12.89 28.73
C TRP A 546 11.96 12.73 30.25
N LEU A 547 12.29 11.52 30.73
CA LEU A 547 12.41 11.18 32.16
C LEU A 547 13.69 11.69 32.82
N SER A 548 14.74 12.00 32.05
CA SER A 548 16.04 12.44 32.56
C SER A 548 16.18 13.96 32.68
N ALA A 549 15.27 14.73 32.08
CA ALA A 549 15.28 16.19 32.17
C ALA A 549 14.91 16.61 33.61
N GLU A 550 15.89 17.11 34.36
CA GLU A 550 15.66 17.95 35.54
C GLU A 550 15.17 19.33 35.06
N GLU A 551 14.16 19.88 35.74
CA GLU A 551 13.54 21.23 35.63
C GLU A 551 14.13 22.19 34.56
N THR A 552 14.01 21.84 33.29
CA THR A 552 14.50 22.66 32.18
C THR A 552 13.35 22.87 31.21
N THR A 553 13.08 24.14 30.93
CA THR A 553 11.96 24.60 30.10
C THR A 553 11.99 23.96 28.72
N VAL A 554 10.82 23.86 28.08
CA VAL A 554 10.52 23.37 26.71
C VAL A 554 11.64 23.61 25.68
N LEU A 555 12.31 24.75 25.77
CA LEU A 555 13.37 25.18 24.86
C LEU A 555 14.68 24.37 25.05
N ASP A 556 15.04 23.98 26.28
CA ASP A 556 16.32 23.32 26.57
C ASP A 556 16.39 21.87 26.07
N ASN A 557 15.29 21.11 26.15
CA ASN A 557 15.23 19.76 25.60
C ASN A 557 15.28 19.74 24.07
N ALA A 558 14.60 20.71 23.43
CA ALA A 558 14.68 20.91 21.99
C ALA A 558 16.11 21.31 21.57
N LEU A 559 16.75 22.21 22.32
CA LEU A 559 18.12 22.67 22.05
C LEU A 559 19.17 21.59 22.29
N ILE A 560 19.05 20.73 23.30
CA ILE A 560 19.97 19.60 23.54
C ILE A 560 19.84 18.56 22.42
N THR A 561 18.62 18.27 21.99
CA THR A 561 18.37 17.38 20.85
C THR A 561 18.99 17.99 19.58
N MET A 562 18.77 19.28 19.34
CA MET A 562 19.38 20.02 18.21
C MET A 562 20.91 20.03 18.28
N GLU A 563 21.51 20.24 19.45
CA GLU A 563 22.96 20.24 19.66
C GLU A 563 23.56 18.85 19.37
N HIS A 564 22.88 17.77 19.75
CA HIS A 564 23.31 16.41 19.43
C HIS A 564 23.19 16.08 17.93
N LEU A 565 22.12 16.54 17.27
CA LEU A 565 21.97 16.45 15.82
C LEU A 565 23.12 17.20 15.12
N TYR A 566 23.53 18.34 15.66
CA TYR A 566 24.66 19.13 15.19
C TYR A 566 26.03 18.56 15.43
N LYS A 567 26.20 17.65 16.39
CA LYS A 567 27.50 17.05 16.67
C LYS A 567 27.66 15.74 15.92
N ASN A 568 26.61 14.93 15.79
CA ASN A 568 26.73 13.54 15.36
C ASN A 568 25.73 13.09 14.30
N GLY A 569 24.76 13.91 13.89
CA GLY A 569 23.73 13.50 12.92
C GLY A 569 24.27 13.33 11.49
N THR A 570 23.72 12.35 10.77
CA THR A 570 23.78 12.23 9.30
C THR A 570 22.54 12.85 8.67
N VAL A 571 22.63 13.29 7.42
CA VAL A 571 21.48 13.75 6.62
C VAL A 571 21.45 12.91 5.36
N ASP A 572 20.43 12.09 5.24
CA ASP A 572 20.17 11.29 4.04
C ASP A 572 19.13 12.02 3.17
N ILE A 573 19.34 12.10 1.86
CA ILE A 573 18.36 12.67 0.92
C ILE A 573 17.95 11.59 -0.07
N HIS A 574 16.69 11.17 0.00
CA HIS A 574 16.11 10.19 -0.92
C HIS A 574 15.42 10.89 -2.10
N LEU A 575 15.77 10.50 -3.32
CA LEU A 575 15.06 10.91 -4.54
C LEU A 575 14.43 9.66 -5.15
N ARG A 576 13.13 9.48 -4.99
CA ARG A 576 12.38 8.41 -5.65
C ARG A 576 11.49 8.98 -6.75
N ARG A 577 12.02 9.14 -7.97
CA ARG A 577 11.18 9.43 -9.14
C ARG A 577 11.51 8.57 -10.34
N LEU A 578 11.27 7.28 -10.19
CA LEU A 578 11.27 6.36 -11.33
C LEU A 578 9.89 6.19 -11.97
N THR A 579 8.79 6.42 -11.24
CA THR A 579 7.45 6.07 -11.70
C THR A 579 6.36 6.94 -11.06
N ARG A 580 6.17 8.19 -11.52
CA ARG A 580 5.04 9.10 -11.14
C ARG A 580 4.68 9.27 -9.65
N GLN A 581 5.42 8.70 -8.71
CA GLN A 581 5.29 8.99 -7.27
C GLN A 581 5.94 10.34 -7.00
N GLN A 582 5.35 11.11 -6.09
CA GLN A 582 6.00 12.31 -5.57
C GLN A 582 7.33 11.87 -4.95
N SER A 583 8.42 12.59 -5.27
CA SER A 583 9.68 12.42 -4.58
C SER A 583 9.39 12.65 -3.10
N TYR A 584 9.43 11.58 -2.30
CA TYR A 584 9.33 11.72 -0.86
C TYR A 584 10.74 11.88 -0.31
N TYR A 585 10.84 12.71 0.70
CA TYR A 585 12.06 13.04 1.39
C TYR A 585 11.99 12.43 2.79
N ASP A 586 13.01 11.66 3.14
CA ASP A 586 13.26 11.30 4.55
C ASP A 586 14.62 11.88 4.91
N ILE A 587 14.69 12.81 5.87
CA ILE A 587 15.97 13.03 6.56
C ILE A 587 16.15 11.86 7.49
N GLY A 588 17.00 10.91 7.14
CA GLY A 588 17.52 9.92 8.08
C GLY A 588 18.52 10.57 9.02
N TYR A 589 18.13 10.86 10.26
CA TYR A 589 19.10 11.24 11.29
C TYR A 589 19.56 10.01 12.02
N SER A 590 20.82 9.61 11.91
CA SER A 590 21.37 8.50 12.70
C SER A 590 22.23 8.98 13.87
N ILE A 591 22.05 8.38 15.05
CA ILE A 591 22.91 8.56 16.23
C ILE A 591 23.55 7.20 16.56
N ASP A 592 24.87 7.15 16.66
CA ASP A 592 25.59 5.97 17.13
C ASP A 592 25.24 5.68 18.60
N ARG A 593 24.87 4.42 18.89
CA ARG A 593 24.52 3.98 20.24
C ARG A 593 25.72 4.17 21.18
N ILE A 594 25.60 5.09 22.14
CA ILE A 594 26.58 5.18 23.23
C ILE A 594 26.52 3.84 23.98
N GLN A 595 27.60 3.06 23.95
CA GLN A 595 27.74 1.91 24.82
C GLN A 595 27.71 2.41 26.26
N VAL A 596 26.55 2.35 26.91
CA VAL A 596 26.46 2.44 28.37
C VAL A 596 27.24 1.25 28.88
N GLY A 597 28.45 1.51 29.37
CA GLY A 597 29.36 0.48 29.87
C GLY A 597 28.70 -0.34 30.98
N THR A 598 28.14 -1.49 30.62
CA THR A 598 28.07 -2.62 31.54
C THR A 598 29.51 -3.02 31.79
N LYS A 599 30.04 -2.64 32.97
CA LYS A 599 31.23 -3.26 33.54
C LYS A 599 30.92 -4.75 33.70
N THR A 600 31.12 -5.50 32.63
CA THR A 600 31.15 -6.94 32.65
C THR A 600 32.51 -7.28 33.25
N ILE A 601 32.49 -7.81 34.46
CA ILE A 601 33.68 -8.33 35.14
C ILE A 601 34.33 -9.33 34.18
N ARG A 602 35.50 -8.94 33.65
CA ARG A 602 36.36 -9.83 32.86
C ARG A 602 36.86 -10.92 33.79
N ASN A 603 36.33 -12.13 33.64
CA ASN A 603 37.10 -13.33 33.93
C ASN A 603 37.96 -13.60 32.70
N GLU A 604 39.24 -13.29 32.83
CA GLU A 604 40.29 -13.75 31.94
C GLU A 604 40.41 -15.27 32.11
N ASN A 605 40.06 -16.03 31.06
CA ASN A 605 40.71 -17.27 30.63
C ASN A 605 39.85 -17.98 29.57
N ASN A 606 40.12 -17.71 28.30
CA ASN A 606 40.53 -18.74 27.34
C ASN A 606 40.71 -18.14 25.95
N GLN A 607 41.93 -18.30 25.46
CA GLN A 607 42.34 -18.04 24.09
C GLN A 607 41.86 -19.17 23.17
N ASN A 608 41.73 -18.80 21.89
CA ASN A 608 41.73 -19.63 20.69
C ASN A 608 40.40 -20.25 20.24
N LEU A 609 39.79 -19.62 19.23
CA LEU A 609 39.61 -20.22 17.90
C LEU A 609 39.24 -19.15 16.87
N GLN A 610 40.14 -18.95 15.91
CA GLN A 610 39.93 -18.21 14.67
C GLN A 610 39.04 -19.02 13.72
N GLY A 611 38.04 -18.37 13.13
CA GLY A 611 37.23 -18.90 12.03
C GLY A 611 36.19 -17.87 11.63
N GLY A 612 36.50 -17.09 10.59
CA GLY A 612 35.77 -15.87 10.25
C GLY A 612 34.38 -16.08 9.68
N GLN A 613 33.44 -15.27 10.17
CA GLN A 613 32.43 -14.58 9.38
C GLN A 613 32.35 -13.15 9.95
N ASN A 614 32.66 -12.17 9.11
CA ASN A 614 32.39 -10.75 9.40
C ASN A 614 30.88 -10.53 9.28
N ASP A 615 30.12 -10.97 10.28
CA ASP A 615 28.86 -10.31 10.58
C ASP A 615 29.24 -8.99 11.24
N GLY A 616 29.40 -7.97 10.39
CA GLY A 616 29.47 -6.59 10.84
C GLY A 616 28.24 -6.34 11.70
N ILE A 617 28.45 -6.23 13.00
CA ILE A 617 27.44 -5.78 13.95
C ILE A 617 27.05 -4.37 13.47
N GLU A 618 25.96 -4.28 12.69
CA GLU A 618 25.35 -3.01 12.32
C GLU A 618 25.13 -2.24 13.63
N ALA A 619 25.83 -1.11 13.76
CA ALA A 619 25.51 -0.15 14.79
C ALA A 619 24.05 0.22 14.57
N LYS A 620 23.14 -0.24 15.45
CA LYS A 620 21.72 0.12 15.40
C LYS A 620 21.59 1.64 15.53
N LYS A 621 21.55 2.29 14.37
CA LYS A 621 21.31 3.71 14.15
C LYS A 621 19.85 3.99 14.50
N ILE A 622 19.59 4.94 15.39
CA ILE A 622 18.24 5.48 15.58
C ILE A 622 17.99 6.41 14.41
N SER A 623 17.10 6.06 13.48
CA SER A 623 16.70 6.89 12.34
C SER A 623 15.44 7.67 12.67
N PHE A 624 15.53 8.99 12.75
CA PHE A 624 14.34 9.84 12.60
C PHE A 624 14.10 10.05 11.11
N GLN A 625 12.84 10.12 10.66
CA GLN A 625 12.47 10.49 9.29
C GLN A 625 11.60 11.75 9.40
N LEU A 626 12.03 12.85 8.78
CA LEU A 626 11.23 14.08 8.69
C LEU A 626 10.80 14.28 7.23
N SER A 627 9.49 14.41 7.01
CA SER A 627 8.93 14.83 5.73
C SER A 627 9.12 16.33 5.51
N MET A 628 8.91 16.85 4.29
CA MET A 628 9.05 18.29 4.01
C MET A 628 8.00 19.13 4.76
N SER A 629 6.79 18.59 4.99
CA SER A 629 5.80 19.22 5.88
C SER A 629 6.32 19.30 7.31
N ASP A 630 6.99 18.26 7.81
CA ASP A 630 7.59 18.28 9.15
C ASP A 630 8.75 19.29 9.23
N VAL A 631 9.54 19.46 8.16
CA VAL A 631 10.60 20.48 8.09
C VAL A 631 10.02 21.89 8.09
N ASP A 632 8.96 22.15 7.33
CA ASP A 632 8.30 23.47 7.30
C ASP A 632 7.65 23.80 8.65
N ASP A 633 7.00 22.83 9.28
CA ASP A 633 6.43 23.01 10.61
C ASP A 633 7.52 23.16 11.68
N HIS A 634 8.63 22.44 11.56
CA HIS A 634 9.79 22.61 12.44
C HIS A 634 10.45 23.98 12.25
N LYS A 635 10.58 24.50 11.02
CA LYS A 635 11.06 25.87 10.75
C LYS A 635 10.13 26.93 11.33
N ARG A 636 8.80 26.75 11.20
CA ARG A 636 7.80 27.63 11.82
C ARG A 636 7.96 27.64 13.34
N GLN A 637 8.02 26.46 13.97
CA GLN A 637 8.23 26.31 15.41
C GLN A 637 9.53 26.99 15.86
N LEU A 638 10.65 26.77 15.17
CA LEU A 638 11.93 27.41 15.45
C LEU A 638 11.88 28.93 15.29
N THR A 639 11.13 29.43 14.31
CA THR A 639 10.96 30.87 14.08
C THR A 639 10.12 31.50 15.18
N PHE A 640 9.05 30.84 15.63
CA PHE A 640 8.29 31.26 16.81
C PHE A 640 9.18 31.27 18.07
N CYS A 641 9.96 30.21 18.31
CA CYS A 641 10.90 30.18 19.43
C CYS A 641 11.95 31.30 19.37
N ASN A 642 12.45 31.66 18.18
CA ASN A 642 13.43 32.73 17.99
C ASN A 642 12.88 34.11 18.38
N VAL A 643 11.57 34.33 18.26
CA VAL A 643 10.90 35.57 18.67
C VAL A 643 10.81 35.69 20.19
N ASP A 644 10.65 34.56 20.90
CA ASP A 644 10.50 34.51 22.36
C ASP A 644 11.82 34.42 23.14
N VAL A 645 12.94 34.09 22.49
CA VAL A 645 14.26 34.09 23.15
C VAL A 645 14.71 35.54 23.42
N GLN A 646 14.63 35.98 24.68
CA GLN A 646 15.13 37.28 25.13
C GLN A 646 16.61 37.50 24.72
N GLN A 647 16.97 38.77 24.47
CA GLN A 647 18.32 39.21 24.04
C GLN A 647 19.50 38.69 24.89
N ASN A 648 19.24 38.18 26.11
CA ASN A 648 20.25 37.69 27.05
C ASN A 648 20.68 36.22 26.85
N LEU A 649 20.09 35.46 25.91
CA LEU A 649 20.43 34.05 25.66
C LEU A 649 21.06 33.86 24.26
N VAL A 650 22.15 34.60 24.01
CA VAL A 650 22.90 34.64 22.73
C VAL A 650 23.22 33.25 22.19
N TYR A 651 23.62 32.31 23.05
CA TYR A 651 23.94 30.93 22.67
C TYR A 651 22.74 30.17 22.07
N LYS A 652 21.56 30.26 22.71
CA LYS A 652 20.34 29.58 22.25
C LYS A 652 19.86 30.15 20.91
N LYS A 653 19.99 31.47 20.76
CA LYS A 653 19.69 32.19 19.51
C LYS A 653 20.62 31.78 18.37
N ASN A 654 21.92 31.62 18.64
CA ASN A 654 22.88 31.13 17.63
C ASN A 654 22.56 29.71 17.17
N LEU A 655 22.20 28.81 18.11
CA LEU A 655 21.83 27.42 17.78
C LEU A 655 20.55 27.35 16.91
N ILE A 656 19.52 28.13 17.26
CA ILE A 656 18.27 28.22 16.49
C ILE A 656 18.51 28.80 15.10
N ASN A 657 19.27 29.90 15.00
CA ASN A 657 19.61 30.51 13.70
C ASN A 657 20.45 29.57 12.84
N GLY A 658 21.39 28.85 13.46
CA GLY A 658 22.13 27.78 12.82
C GLY A 658 21.18 26.75 12.22
N GLN A 659 20.22 26.24 13.00
CA GLN A 659 19.26 25.19 12.58
C GLN A 659 18.36 25.63 11.45
N LEU A 660 17.85 26.86 11.53
CA LEU A 660 17.09 27.44 10.43
C LEU A 660 17.93 27.52 9.15
N LYS A 661 19.21 27.93 9.26
CA LYS A 661 20.12 28.02 8.11
C LYS A 661 20.51 26.64 7.56
N LEU A 662 20.72 25.65 8.43
CA LEU A 662 20.99 24.26 8.04
C LEU A 662 19.82 23.67 7.25
N LEU A 663 18.60 23.75 7.80
CA LEU A 663 17.38 23.26 7.15
C LEU A 663 17.12 23.99 5.82
N GLN A 664 17.38 25.30 5.76
CA GLN A 664 17.30 26.07 4.52
C GLN A 664 18.32 25.59 3.47
N THR A 665 19.53 25.24 3.89
CA THR A 665 20.57 24.76 2.99
C THR A 665 20.23 23.36 2.46
N ILE A 666 19.69 22.48 3.31
CA ILE A 666 19.22 21.15 2.90
C ILE A 666 18.05 21.25 1.92
N GLU A 667 17.09 22.15 2.16
CA GLU A 667 16.00 22.42 1.22
C GLU A 667 16.53 22.94 -0.13
N ASN A 668 17.51 23.83 -0.12
CA ASN A 668 18.15 24.30 -1.36
C ASN A 668 18.82 23.15 -2.13
N ILE A 669 19.50 22.23 -1.42
CA ILE A 669 20.08 21.01 -2.00
C ILE A 669 18.99 20.12 -2.62
N TYR A 670 17.87 19.95 -1.93
CA TYR A 670 16.72 19.20 -2.46
C TYR A 670 16.14 19.84 -3.74
N HIS A 671 15.95 21.15 -3.74
CA HIS A 671 15.44 21.86 -4.90
C HIS A 671 16.38 21.74 -6.11
N ILE A 672 17.70 21.80 -5.90
CA ILE A 672 18.64 21.62 -7.01
C ILE A 672 18.71 20.16 -7.48
N PHE A 673 18.56 19.18 -6.59
CA PHE A 673 18.40 17.78 -7.00
C PHE A 673 17.14 17.55 -7.82
N THR A 674 16.01 18.15 -7.41
CA THR A 674 14.76 18.10 -8.17
C THR A 674 14.94 18.74 -9.55
N LYS A 675 15.70 19.84 -9.64
CA LYS A 675 16.06 20.48 -10.91
C LYS A 675 16.95 19.60 -11.77
N LEU A 676 17.98 18.96 -11.22
CA LEU A 676 18.83 17.98 -11.93
C LEU A 676 18.01 16.79 -12.43
N GLU A 677 17.04 16.35 -11.63
CA GLU A 677 16.13 15.25 -11.96
C GLU A 677 15.19 15.63 -13.12
N LEU A 678 14.46 16.74 -12.99
CA LEU A 678 13.58 17.28 -14.04
C LEU A 678 14.34 17.70 -15.30
N GLY A 679 15.57 18.19 -15.12
CA GLY A 679 16.49 18.54 -16.18
C GLY A 679 16.99 17.33 -16.97
N GLY A 680 16.80 16.10 -16.49
CA GLY A 680 17.23 14.88 -17.17
C GLY A 680 18.73 14.64 -17.11
N HIS A 681 19.42 15.05 -16.06
CA HIS A 681 20.87 14.82 -15.95
C HIS A 681 21.17 13.31 -15.73
N PRO A 682 21.93 12.63 -16.59
CA PRO A 682 22.05 11.16 -16.59
C PRO A 682 22.62 10.55 -15.29
N ASP A 683 23.57 11.22 -14.63
CA ASP A 683 24.21 10.70 -13.41
C ASP A 683 23.41 10.85 -12.10
N TYR A 684 22.35 11.67 -12.10
CA TYR A 684 21.51 11.96 -10.93
C TYR A 684 20.16 11.24 -11.01
N GLN A 685 20.11 10.14 -11.76
CA GLN A 685 18.90 9.39 -12.10
C GLN A 685 19.13 7.92 -11.77
N LEU A 686 18.09 7.21 -11.34
CA LEU A 686 18.12 5.75 -11.16
C LEU A 686 19.14 5.22 -10.14
N ARG A 687 19.59 6.05 -9.19
CA ARG A 687 20.36 5.57 -8.04
C ARG A 687 19.38 5.00 -7.01
N ASP A 688 19.43 3.68 -6.80
CA ASP A 688 18.86 3.07 -5.58
C ASP A 688 19.71 3.40 -4.35
N GLU A 689 20.93 3.90 -4.59
CA GLU A 689 21.90 4.31 -3.57
C GLU A 689 21.58 5.70 -3.05
N HIS A 690 21.52 5.75 -1.73
CA HIS A 690 21.28 6.91 -0.89
C HIS A 690 22.31 8.01 -1.21
N TYR A 691 21.88 9.26 -1.31
CA TYR A 691 22.84 10.35 -1.17
C TYR A 691 23.16 10.47 0.31
N GLU A 692 24.10 9.65 0.78
CA GLU A 692 24.69 9.80 2.11
C GLU A 692 25.63 11.00 2.05
N ILE A 693 25.17 12.14 2.54
CA ILE A 693 26.08 13.25 2.82
C ILE A 693 26.76 12.90 4.14
N HIS A 694 27.88 12.20 4.07
CA HIS A 694 28.71 11.92 5.23
C HIS A 694 29.26 13.24 5.79
N LEU A 695 28.73 13.65 6.93
CA LEU A 695 29.15 14.83 7.67
C LEU A 695 30.37 14.55 8.56
N GLN A 696 31.37 13.80 8.07
CA GLN A 696 32.61 13.59 8.82
C GLN A 696 33.61 14.71 8.57
N GLY A 697 33.85 15.51 9.61
CA GLY A 697 34.94 16.47 9.69
C GLY A 697 35.51 16.51 11.11
N ILE A 698 36.70 15.91 11.26
CA ILE A 698 37.68 16.08 12.35
C ILE A 698 37.30 15.47 13.70
N GLN A 699 37.71 14.21 13.91
CA GLN A 699 38.14 13.73 15.22
C GLN A 699 39.45 14.45 15.58
N ALA A 700 39.36 15.52 16.35
CA ALA A 700 40.51 16.04 17.06
C ALA A 700 40.28 15.80 18.55
N GLY A 701 40.95 14.78 19.09
CA GLY A 701 40.97 14.55 20.52
C GLY A 701 41.59 15.75 21.22
N PHE A 702 40.85 16.43 22.08
CA PHE A 702 41.40 17.45 22.97
C PHE A 702 40.73 17.36 24.34
N MET A 703 41.59 17.23 25.36
CA MET A 703 41.22 17.11 26.76
C MET A 703 40.59 18.39 27.30
N LEU A 704 39.65 18.18 28.22
CA LEU A 704 38.92 19.19 28.99
C LEU A 704 39.85 19.98 29.92
N THR A 705 39.88 21.30 29.76
CA THR A 705 39.97 22.25 30.89
C THR A 705 39.28 23.57 30.53
N ASP A 706 38.28 23.94 31.34
CA ASP A 706 37.64 25.24 31.55
C ASP A 706 37.47 26.25 30.39
N SER A 707 36.24 26.37 29.88
CA SER A 707 35.44 27.61 29.89
C SER A 707 34.18 27.48 29.00
N ARG A 708 33.00 27.81 29.55
CA ARG A 708 31.71 27.82 28.82
C ARG A 708 31.71 28.72 27.58
N THR A 709 32.58 29.73 27.53
CA THR A 709 32.82 30.59 26.36
C THR A 709 33.58 29.87 25.23
N TYR A 710 34.45 28.91 25.54
CA TYR A 710 35.22 28.14 24.56
C TYR A 710 34.37 27.04 23.90
N GLN A 711 33.45 26.43 24.65
CA GLN A 711 32.48 25.45 24.12
C GLN A 711 31.48 26.10 23.14
N ASN A 712 31.04 27.33 23.40
CA ASN A 712 30.14 28.07 22.50
C ASN A 712 30.84 28.44 21.18
N ALA A 713 32.10 28.89 21.23
CA ALA A 713 32.88 29.19 20.04
C ALA A 713 33.19 27.94 19.20
N GLN A 714 33.43 26.80 19.85
CA GLN A 714 33.64 25.51 19.16
C GLN A 714 32.37 24.98 18.50
N LEU A 715 31.21 25.11 19.15
CA LEU A 715 29.92 24.73 18.56
C LEU A 715 29.54 25.66 17.41
N ASP A 716 29.68 26.98 17.58
CA ASP A 716 29.43 27.96 16.52
C ASP A 716 30.35 27.70 15.32
N ASN A 717 31.62 27.33 15.54
CA ASN A 717 32.55 26.96 14.47
C ASN A 717 32.16 25.62 13.79
N ALA A 718 31.68 24.64 14.55
CA ALA A 718 31.19 23.38 14.00
C ALA A 718 29.91 23.57 13.16
N ILE A 719 28.95 24.37 13.64
CA ILE A 719 27.74 24.75 12.90
C ILE A 719 28.13 25.50 11.63
N HIS A 720 29.04 26.47 11.72
CA HIS A 720 29.49 27.27 10.58
C HIS A 720 30.18 26.40 9.52
N THR A 721 31.12 25.54 9.93
CA THR A 721 31.85 24.62 9.03
C THR A 721 30.88 23.65 8.35
N ARG A 722 29.88 23.12 9.07
CA ARG A 722 28.85 22.23 8.52
C ARG A 722 27.98 22.91 7.48
N ILE A 723 27.49 24.11 7.78
CA ILE A 723 26.68 24.90 6.84
C ILE A 723 27.52 25.23 5.60
N GLN A 724 28.79 25.64 5.77
CA GLN A 724 29.69 25.91 4.65
C GLN A 724 29.90 24.68 3.76
N ASN A 725 30.12 23.50 4.34
CA ASN A 725 30.28 22.26 3.56
C ASN A 725 29.02 21.92 2.74
N LEU A 726 27.82 22.10 3.31
CA LEU A 726 26.56 21.90 2.59
C LEU A 726 26.32 22.98 1.54
N GLU A 727 26.68 24.24 1.82
CA GLU A 727 26.63 25.33 0.84
C GLU A 727 27.60 25.05 -0.33
N LEU A 728 28.78 24.48 -0.09
CA LEU A 728 29.71 24.03 -1.13
C LEU A 728 29.10 22.91 -1.99
N ILE A 729 28.45 21.91 -1.37
CA ILE A 729 27.74 20.85 -2.10
C ILE A 729 26.61 21.44 -2.94
N HIS A 730 25.78 22.31 -2.35
CA HIS A 730 24.70 23.01 -3.07
C HIS A 730 25.26 23.79 -4.27
N ASN A 731 26.33 24.56 -4.08
CA ASN A 731 26.94 25.35 -5.15
C ASN A 731 27.52 24.46 -6.25
N ALA A 732 28.18 23.35 -5.90
CA ALA A 732 28.68 22.37 -6.87
C ALA A 732 27.55 21.73 -7.69
N LEU A 733 26.45 21.33 -7.02
CA LEU A 733 25.25 20.79 -7.69
C LEU A 733 24.59 21.83 -8.59
N LYS A 734 24.53 23.09 -8.14
CA LYS A 734 23.99 24.20 -8.93
C LYS A 734 24.83 24.47 -10.17
N THR A 735 26.15 24.55 -10.03
CA THR A 735 27.06 24.66 -11.18
C THR A 735 26.90 23.49 -12.13
N THR A 736 26.74 22.27 -11.63
CA THR A 736 26.49 21.07 -12.45
C THR A 736 25.18 21.19 -13.23
N TYR A 737 24.10 21.65 -12.59
CA TYR A 737 22.81 21.90 -13.24
C TYR A 737 22.93 22.99 -14.32
N ASP A 738 23.56 24.12 -14.00
CA ASP A 738 23.69 25.26 -14.91
C ASP A 738 24.51 24.86 -16.15
N ILE A 739 25.63 24.14 -15.97
CA ILE A 739 26.43 23.59 -17.08
C ILE A 739 25.62 22.61 -17.92
N TRP A 740 24.87 21.71 -17.29
CA TRP A 740 24.04 20.73 -17.99
C TRP A 740 22.99 21.41 -18.88
N ILE A 741 22.24 22.37 -18.34
CA ILE A 741 21.21 23.10 -19.11
C ILE A 741 21.84 23.95 -20.21
N GLN A 742 22.99 24.59 -19.94
CA GLN A 742 23.71 25.36 -20.96
C GLN A 742 24.18 24.47 -22.12
N ASN A 743 24.78 23.32 -21.82
CA ASN A 743 25.20 22.36 -22.83
C ASN A 743 23.99 21.80 -23.60
N LEU A 744 22.93 21.42 -22.91
CA LEU A 744 21.71 20.91 -23.53
C LEU A 744 21.10 21.95 -24.49
N SER A 745 21.05 23.23 -24.09
CA SER A 745 20.59 24.33 -24.92
C SER A 745 21.46 24.53 -26.15
N LYS A 746 22.80 24.53 -25.97
CA LYS A 746 23.78 24.61 -27.05
C LYS A 746 23.57 23.50 -28.09
N TYR A 747 23.53 22.23 -27.66
CA TYR A 747 23.34 21.11 -28.59
C TYR A 747 21.96 21.08 -29.24
N ARG A 748 20.90 21.56 -28.58
CA ARG A 748 19.59 21.77 -29.21
C ARG A 748 19.58 22.85 -30.29
N GLN A 749 20.49 23.82 -30.20
CA GLN A 749 20.68 24.83 -31.26
C GLN A 749 21.52 24.24 -32.41
N GLU A 750 22.57 23.49 -32.10
CA GLU A 750 23.44 22.84 -33.11
C GLU A 750 22.79 21.65 -33.83
N CYS A 751 21.80 21.00 -33.21
CA CYS A 751 21.07 19.88 -33.76
C CYS A 751 19.56 20.01 -33.49
N SER A 752 18.80 20.34 -34.52
CA SER A 752 17.34 20.48 -34.45
C SER A 752 16.65 19.17 -34.01
N LEU A 753 17.19 18.00 -34.35
CA LEU A 753 16.62 16.70 -33.96
C LEU A 753 16.52 16.52 -32.45
N LEU A 754 17.44 17.08 -31.67
CA LEU A 754 17.37 17.04 -30.20
C LEU A 754 16.17 17.80 -29.64
N LYS A 755 15.58 18.71 -30.42
CA LYS A 755 14.33 19.38 -30.01
C LYS A 755 13.15 18.42 -30.03
N LEU A 756 13.16 17.35 -30.84
CA LEU A 756 12.07 16.36 -30.89
C LEU A 756 11.92 15.56 -29.58
N PHE A 757 13.00 15.46 -28.81
CA PHE A 757 13.04 14.70 -27.56
C PHE A 757 12.90 15.62 -26.34
N SER A 758 12.12 15.19 -25.36
CA SER A 758 12.08 15.77 -24.01
C SER A 758 13.42 15.58 -23.28
N ASN A 759 13.65 16.32 -22.20
CA ASN A 759 14.85 16.16 -21.37
C ASN A 759 15.00 14.71 -20.87
N ARG A 760 13.88 14.08 -20.51
CA ARG A 760 13.82 12.68 -20.07
C ARG A 760 14.17 11.70 -21.19
N GLU A 761 13.68 11.91 -22.41
CA GLU A 761 14.01 11.04 -23.55
C GLU A 761 15.50 11.16 -23.92
N ILE A 762 16.05 12.38 -23.92
CA ILE A 762 17.49 12.62 -24.13
C ILE A 762 18.32 11.88 -23.08
N MET A 763 17.94 11.97 -21.81
CA MET A 763 18.57 11.23 -20.72
C MET A 763 18.56 9.72 -20.96
N ILE A 764 17.41 9.15 -21.34
CA ILE A 764 17.27 7.71 -21.59
C ILE A 764 18.14 7.29 -22.78
N LEU A 765 18.17 8.06 -23.86
CA LEU A 765 19.04 7.79 -25.01
C LEU A 765 20.53 7.81 -24.60
N ILE A 766 20.95 8.77 -23.77
CA ILE A 766 22.32 8.80 -23.22
C ILE A 766 22.61 7.56 -22.38
N ILE A 767 21.68 7.14 -21.51
CA ILE A 767 21.82 5.94 -20.67
C ILE A 767 21.98 4.68 -21.54
N LEU A 768 21.19 4.55 -22.61
CA LEU A 768 21.24 3.41 -23.54
C LEU A 768 22.57 3.38 -24.33
N LEU A 769 23.08 4.55 -24.74
CA LEU A 769 24.34 4.66 -25.48
C LEU A 769 25.60 4.49 -24.60
N ARG A 770 25.48 4.60 -23.27
CA ARG A 770 26.61 4.50 -22.33
C ARG A 770 27.10 3.07 -22.15
N GLN A 771 28.40 2.86 -22.22
CA GLN A 771 29.02 1.55 -22.03
C GLN A 771 28.88 1.02 -20.59
N SER A 772 28.64 -0.29 -20.46
CA SER A 772 28.61 -0.96 -19.15
C SER A 772 30.02 -1.21 -18.60
N ASN A 773 30.28 -0.74 -17.37
CA ASN A 773 31.44 -1.11 -16.55
C ASN A 773 31.04 -2.07 -15.42
N ALA A 774 32.01 -2.86 -14.93
CA ALA A 774 31.83 -3.96 -13.96
C ALA A 774 31.28 -3.57 -12.57
N GLN A 775 31.14 -2.27 -12.25
CA GLN A 775 30.60 -1.80 -10.98
C GLN A 775 29.36 -0.92 -11.27
N ASN A 776 28.18 -1.54 -11.19
CA ASN A 776 26.86 -0.89 -11.11
C ASN A 776 26.52 0.11 -12.23
N THR A 777 26.13 -0.37 -13.41
CA THR A 777 25.73 0.52 -14.51
C THR A 777 24.25 0.92 -14.42
N ILE A 778 24.02 2.22 -14.42
CA ILE A 778 22.69 2.87 -14.50
C ILE A 778 21.85 2.26 -15.63
N ARG A 779 22.48 1.85 -16.74
CA ARG A 779 21.84 1.15 -17.87
C ARG A 779 21.29 -0.23 -17.49
N ASN A 780 22.06 -1.07 -16.79
CA ASN A 780 21.59 -2.35 -16.29
C ASN A 780 20.41 -2.19 -15.33
N ARG A 781 20.46 -1.21 -14.43
CA ARG A 781 19.35 -0.91 -13.51
C ARG A 781 18.10 -0.44 -14.26
N PHE A 782 18.28 0.42 -15.28
CA PHE A 782 17.21 0.86 -16.15
C PHE A 782 16.52 -0.32 -16.85
N LEU A 783 17.29 -1.23 -17.45
CA LEU A 783 16.77 -2.40 -18.15
C LEU A 783 16.12 -3.42 -17.20
N LYS A 784 16.74 -3.71 -16.04
CA LYS A 784 16.15 -4.58 -14.99
C LYS A 784 14.79 -4.05 -14.53
N LYS A 785 14.66 -2.74 -14.30
CA LYS A 785 13.38 -2.12 -13.91
C LYS A 785 12.35 -2.12 -15.02
N LEU A 786 12.77 -1.98 -16.29
CA LEU A 786 11.85 -1.95 -17.42
C LEU A 786 11.26 -3.32 -17.73
N PHE A 787 12.06 -4.38 -17.59
CA PHE A 787 11.69 -5.73 -18.00
C PHE A 787 11.51 -6.72 -16.82
N GLU A 788 11.56 -6.24 -15.57
CA GLU A 788 11.33 -7.00 -14.32
C GLU A 788 12.24 -8.26 -14.14
N PHE A 789 13.45 -8.27 -14.71
CA PHE A 789 14.39 -9.40 -14.60
C PHE A 789 15.25 -9.33 -13.32
N LYS A 790 15.50 -10.50 -12.71
CA LYS A 790 16.31 -10.63 -11.48
C LYS A 790 17.83 -10.68 -11.72
N ASP A 791 18.31 -11.25 -12.83
CA ASP A 791 19.75 -11.51 -13.05
C ASP A 791 20.24 -11.12 -14.46
N LEU A 792 20.60 -9.84 -14.65
CA LEU A 792 21.27 -9.34 -15.88
C LEU A 792 22.80 -9.28 -15.73
N ASP A 793 23.35 -9.58 -14.55
CA ASP A 793 24.74 -9.25 -14.19
C ASP A 793 25.80 -10.12 -14.89
N ASN A 794 25.38 -11.14 -15.66
CA ASN A 794 26.29 -12.08 -16.34
C ASN A 794 26.07 -12.24 -17.86
N GLN A 795 25.18 -11.46 -18.50
CA GLN A 795 24.85 -11.64 -19.93
C GLN A 795 24.92 -10.34 -20.74
N ASN A 796 26.13 -9.94 -21.15
CA ASN A 796 26.37 -8.77 -22.02
C ASN A 796 25.58 -8.81 -23.34
N GLU A 797 25.28 -10.00 -23.87
CA GLU A 797 24.58 -10.17 -25.14
C GLU A 797 23.07 -9.89 -25.01
N GLU A 798 22.44 -10.31 -23.91
CA GLU A 798 21.04 -9.97 -23.61
C GLU A 798 20.88 -8.47 -23.31
N GLU A 799 21.82 -7.88 -22.56
CA GLU A 799 21.81 -6.44 -22.28
C GLU A 799 21.85 -5.61 -23.58
N GLN A 800 22.72 -5.98 -24.52
CA GLN A 800 22.81 -5.32 -25.82
C GLN A 800 21.53 -5.51 -26.64
N LYS A 801 20.96 -6.71 -26.68
CA LYS A 801 19.71 -6.98 -27.40
C LYS A 801 18.55 -6.13 -26.88
N LEU A 802 18.40 -6.02 -25.55
CA LEU A 802 17.38 -5.18 -24.92
C LEU A 802 17.64 -3.68 -25.15
N THR A 803 18.90 -3.25 -25.13
CA THR A 803 19.30 -1.87 -25.44
C THR A 803 18.87 -1.48 -26.86
N ILE A 804 19.16 -2.34 -27.84
CA ILE A 804 18.78 -2.12 -29.24
C ILE A 804 17.25 -2.09 -29.40
N LEU A 805 16.53 -3.00 -28.73
CA LEU A 805 15.07 -3.00 -28.74
C LEU A 805 14.48 -1.69 -28.20
N CYS A 806 15.05 -1.16 -27.11
CA CYS A 806 14.65 0.13 -26.53
C CYS A 806 14.95 1.29 -27.49
N LEU A 807 16.14 1.33 -28.10
CA LEU A 807 16.49 2.34 -29.10
C LEU A 807 15.55 2.29 -30.31
N GLU A 808 15.28 1.10 -30.83
CA GLU A 808 14.33 0.88 -31.94
C GLU A 808 12.95 1.44 -31.60
N HIS A 809 12.45 1.17 -30.39
CA HIS A 809 11.16 1.69 -29.91
C HIS A 809 11.15 3.22 -29.81
N TYR A 810 12.15 3.84 -29.17
CA TYR A 810 12.22 5.30 -29.03
C TYR A 810 12.38 6.03 -30.35
N LEU A 811 13.11 5.46 -31.31
CA LEU A 811 13.30 6.09 -32.61
C LEU A 811 12.06 5.90 -33.51
N ARG A 812 11.41 4.74 -33.46
CA ARG A 812 10.15 4.49 -34.21
C ARG A 812 8.96 5.29 -33.68
N SER A 813 8.96 5.67 -32.40
CA SER A 813 7.90 6.51 -31.83
C SER A 813 7.83 7.91 -32.47
N LEU A 814 8.89 8.35 -33.14
CA LEU A 814 8.89 9.60 -33.92
C LEU A 814 8.06 9.49 -35.21
N ARG A 815 7.78 8.27 -35.69
CA ARG A 815 6.98 7.97 -36.89
C ARG A 815 7.49 8.59 -38.20
N ILE A 816 8.81 8.69 -38.33
CA ILE A 816 9.47 9.13 -39.57
C ILE A 816 9.67 7.90 -40.46
N SER A 817 8.84 7.74 -41.50
CA SER A 817 8.77 6.52 -42.31
C SER A 817 9.93 6.31 -43.28
N GLN A 818 10.74 7.35 -43.55
CA GLN A 818 11.79 7.34 -44.57
C GLN A 818 13.18 6.98 -43.99
N VAL A 819 13.23 6.42 -42.78
CA VAL A 819 14.47 6.18 -42.02
C VAL A 819 14.71 4.67 -41.86
N ASN A 820 15.94 4.22 -42.12
CA ASN A 820 16.32 2.83 -41.91
C ASN A 820 16.55 2.55 -40.42
N LEU A 821 15.52 2.10 -39.70
CA LEU A 821 15.62 1.68 -38.29
C LEU A 821 15.57 0.15 -38.15
N THR A 822 16.29 -0.57 -39.02
CA THR A 822 16.45 -2.03 -38.88
C THR A 822 17.39 -2.36 -37.72
N THR A 823 17.16 -3.48 -37.05
CA THR A 823 17.95 -3.90 -35.88
C THR A 823 19.46 -3.97 -36.19
N ASN A 824 19.84 -4.45 -37.38
CA ASN A 824 21.25 -4.52 -37.79
C ASN A 824 21.89 -3.13 -37.92
N HIS A 825 21.19 -2.18 -38.54
CA HIS A 825 21.68 -0.81 -38.67
C HIS A 825 21.81 -0.11 -37.32
N LEU A 826 20.85 -0.33 -36.40
CA LEU A 826 20.93 0.19 -35.04
C LEU A 826 22.08 -0.41 -34.23
N ILE A 827 22.44 -1.67 -34.47
CA ILE A 827 23.63 -2.29 -33.85
C ILE A 827 24.91 -1.60 -34.33
N GLU A 828 25.04 -1.32 -35.63
CA GLU A 828 26.19 -0.62 -36.20
C GLU A 828 26.30 0.81 -35.65
N LEU A 829 25.19 1.56 -35.64
CA LEU A 829 25.14 2.92 -35.10
C LEU A 829 25.46 2.95 -33.60
N TYR A 830 24.89 2.02 -32.84
CA TYR A 830 25.19 1.87 -31.43
C TYR A 830 26.68 1.59 -31.22
N GLN A 831 27.31 0.70 -31.99
CA GLN A 831 28.75 0.43 -31.89
C GLN A 831 29.62 1.65 -32.21
N LYS A 832 29.24 2.44 -33.23
CA LYS A 832 29.97 3.64 -33.67
C LYS A 832 29.91 4.78 -32.65
N HIS A 833 28.79 4.94 -31.96
CA HIS A 833 28.51 6.12 -31.12
C HIS A 833 28.37 5.81 -29.63
N ARG A 834 28.97 4.72 -29.16
CA ARG A 834 28.99 4.39 -27.73
C ARG A 834 29.62 5.53 -26.92
N ILE A 835 29.02 5.81 -25.77
CA ILE A 835 29.52 6.79 -24.81
C ILE A 835 30.38 6.04 -23.78
N GLU A 836 31.64 6.45 -23.66
CA GLU A 836 32.58 5.86 -22.69
C GLU A 836 32.15 6.15 -21.25
N ALA A 837 32.44 5.23 -20.34
CA ALA A 837 32.12 5.40 -18.93
C ALA A 837 32.94 6.54 -18.32
N GLY A 838 32.26 7.51 -17.69
CA GLY A 838 32.92 8.69 -17.10
C GLY A 838 33.02 9.90 -18.03
N SER A 839 32.48 9.80 -19.25
CA SER A 839 32.33 10.95 -20.15
C SER A 839 31.58 12.10 -19.47
N ASN A 840 32.08 13.33 -19.63
CA ASN A 840 31.39 14.51 -19.13
C ASN A 840 30.10 14.77 -19.93
N THR A 841 29.25 15.68 -19.44
CA THR A 841 27.94 15.96 -20.03
C THR A 841 28.01 16.50 -21.46
N ASP A 842 29.03 17.30 -21.79
CA ASP A 842 29.26 17.83 -23.14
C ASP A 842 29.58 16.71 -24.14
N ALA A 843 30.49 15.80 -23.79
CA ALA A 843 30.85 14.65 -24.62
C ALA A 843 29.65 13.70 -24.83
N CYS A 844 28.84 13.46 -23.78
CA CYS A 844 27.62 12.66 -23.88
C CYS A 844 26.63 13.26 -24.91
N LEU A 845 26.36 14.56 -24.82
CA LEU A 845 25.44 15.24 -25.75
C LEU A 845 25.99 15.31 -27.17
N LYS A 846 27.30 15.49 -27.33
CA LYS A 846 27.96 15.43 -28.63
C LYS A 846 27.79 14.07 -29.29
N LYS A 847 28.05 12.98 -28.55
CA LYS A 847 27.88 11.60 -29.05
C LYS A 847 26.43 11.28 -29.40
N LEU A 848 25.48 11.70 -28.57
CA LEU A 848 24.06 11.58 -28.90
C LEU A 848 23.71 12.35 -30.18
N THR A 849 24.26 13.55 -30.35
CA THR A 849 24.05 14.36 -31.55
C THR A 849 24.59 13.67 -32.81
N GLU A 850 25.80 13.11 -32.74
CA GLU A 850 26.41 12.31 -33.82
C GLU A 850 25.56 11.08 -34.14
N PHE A 851 25.11 10.34 -33.10
CA PHE A 851 24.22 9.19 -33.25
C PHE A 851 22.91 9.56 -33.97
N LEU A 852 22.25 10.66 -33.55
CA LEU A 852 21.01 11.09 -34.17
C LEU A 852 21.21 11.57 -35.60
N LYS A 853 22.31 12.27 -35.91
CA LYS A 853 22.59 12.72 -37.29
C LYS A 853 22.77 11.54 -38.25
N ASP A 854 23.47 10.50 -37.82
CA ASP A 854 23.67 9.28 -38.61
C ASP A 854 22.38 8.43 -38.69
N ALA A 855 21.63 8.32 -37.59
CA ALA A 855 20.37 7.58 -37.56
C ALA A 855 19.29 8.23 -38.46
N PHE A 856 19.37 9.54 -38.67
CA PHE A 856 18.39 10.36 -39.39
C PHE A 856 19.04 11.11 -40.56
N GLU A 857 19.95 10.44 -41.25
CA GLU A 857 20.62 10.99 -42.43
C GLU A 857 19.56 11.48 -43.43
N HIS A 858 19.65 12.74 -43.85
CA HIS A 858 18.72 13.44 -44.76
C HIS A 858 17.37 13.93 -44.18
N VAL A 859 17.15 13.92 -42.85
CA VAL A 859 15.92 14.47 -42.25
C VAL A 859 15.70 15.97 -42.51
N GLY A 860 16.77 16.73 -42.79
CA GLY A 860 16.66 18.13 -43.24
C GLY A 860 15.75 18.28 -44.46
N GLU A 861 15.76 17.32 -45.39
CA GLU A 861 14.89 17.31 -46.57
C GLU A 861 13.46 16.87 -46.24
N ILE A 862 13.28 16.00 -45.23
CA ILE A 862 11.97 15.44 -44.84
C ILE A 862 11.06 16.53 -44.27
N PHE A 863 11.60 17.41 -43.42
CA PHE A 863 10.84 18.53 -42.86
C PHE A 863 10.84 19.78 -43.75
N GLN A 864 11.50 19.76 -44.91
CA GLN A 864 11.51 20.85 -45.90
C GLN A 864 10.64 20.54 -47.15
N ARG A 865 10.08 19.33 -47.27
CA ARG A 865 9.25 18.94 -48.43
C ARG A 865 7.98 19.78 -48.53
N HIS A 866 7.80 20.34 -49.72
CA HIS A 866 6.77 21.28 -50.15
C HIS A 866 5.38 20.63 -50.26
N GLU A 867 4.81 20.14 -49.16
CA GLU A 867 3.35 20.12 -49.09
C GLU A 867 2.87 21.51 -48.68
N ILE A 868 1.86 22.00 -49.38
CA ILE A 868 1.20 23.29 -49.19
C ILE A 868 0.55 23.30 -47.80
N HIS A 869 1.35 23.55 -46.76
CA HIS A 869 0.89 23.87 -45.43
C HIS A 869 0.84 25.39 -45.34
N ASN A 870 -0.29 25.93 -44.88
CA ASN A 870 -0.36 27.33 -44.51
C ASN A 870 0.46 27.52 -43.23
N GLU A 871 1.75 27.80 -43.40
CA GLU A 871 2.63 28.22 -42.30
C GLU A 871 2.01 29.42 -41.59
N ASN A 872 2.31 29.58 -40.29
CA ASN A 872 1.90 30.71 -39.47
C ASN A 872 0.39 30.77 -39.13
N GLU A 873 -0.33 29.65 -39.23
CA GLU A 873 -1.73 29.60 -38.81
C GLU A 873 -1.90 29.04 -37.40
N GLN A 874 -2.70 29.74 -36.59
CA GLN A 874 -3.05 29.33 -35.24
C GLN A 874 -4.57 29.24 -35.12
N PHE A 875 -5.05 28.12 -34.59
CA PHE A 875 -6.47 27.80 -34.52
C PHE A 875 -6.91 27.54 -33.09
N ILE A 876 -8.12 27.97 -32.75
CA ILE A 876 -8.80 27.57 -31.52
C ILE A 876 -9.88 26.53 -31.81
N VAL A 877 -9.85 25.45 -31.04
CA VAL A 877 -10.82 24.35 -31.10
C VAL A 877 -11.69 24.41 -29.85
N SER A 878 -12.91 24.90 -30.02
CA SER A 878 -13.91 24.97 -28.95
C SER A 878 -14.52 23.59 -28.72
N ILE A 879 -14.31 23.00 -27.54
CA ILE A 879 -14.92 21.72 -27.16
C ILE A 879 -16.24 21.98 -26.44
N ASN A 880 -17.38 21.78 -27.11
CA ASN A 880 -18.70 21.79 -26.48
C ASN A 880 -18.95 20.43 -25.81
N ARG A 881 -19.35 20.40 -24.52
CA ARG A 881 -19.77 19.15 -23.88
C ARG A 881 -20.98 18.58 -24.64
N PRO A 882 -20.94 17.34 -25.16
CA PRO A 882 -22.18 16.60 -25.33
C PRO A 882 -22.75 16.35 -23.93
N THR A 883 -24.07 16.53 -23.80
CA THR A 883 -24.82 16.02 -22.65
C THR A 883 -24.49 14.53 -22.49
N LEU A 884 -23.93 14.16 -21.33
CA LEU A 884 -23.51 12.80 -21.00
C LEU A 884 -24.65 11.82 -21.28
N ASN A 885 -24.48 11.02 -22.34
CA ASN A 885 -25.30 9.85 -22.58
C ASN A 885 -24.55 8.66 -21.93
N PRO A 886 -25.12 7.97 -20.93
CA PRO A 886 -24.41 7.01 -20.08
C PRO A 886 -23.87 5.75 -20.79
N ASN A 887 -24.13 5.61 -22.10
CA ASN A 887 -23.70 4.48 -22.92
C ASN A 887 -22.49 4.77 -23.83
N GLN A 888 -21.87 5.96 -23.74
CA GLN A 888 -20.65 6.26 -24.51
C GLN A 888 -19.41 5.78 -23.76
N ILE A 889 -18.55 5.07 -24.49
CA ILE A 889 -17.24 4.59 -24.02
C ILE A 889 -16.41 5.82 -23.62
N SER A 890 -16.25 6.05 -22.32
CA SER A 890 -15.28 7.01 -21.79
C SER A 890 -13.89 6.36 -21.80
N PHE A 891 -12.91 7.00 -22.43
CA PHE A 891 -11.52 6.67 -22.15
C PHE A 891 -11.23 7.03 -20.67
N SER A 892 -10.30 6.33 -20.02
CA SER A 892 -10.01 6.45 -18.57
C SER A 892 -9.46 7.82 -18.14
N HIS A 893 -9.22 8.72 -19.08
CA HIS A 893 -8.90 10.13 -18.90
C HIS A 893 -9.89 10.92 -19.77
N ASP A 894 -10.23 12.18 -19.45
CA ASP A 894 -11.23 13.06 -20.09
C ASP A 894 -11.15 13.26 -21.64
N PHE A 895 -10.43 12.42 -22.35
CA PHE A 895 -10.29 12.35 -23.78
C PHE A 895 -11.52 11.68 -24.40
N ASP A 896 -12.49 12.45 -24.87
CA ASP A 896 -13.68 11.92 -25.52
C ASP A 896 -13.42 11.49 -26.99
N LEU A 897 -14.28 10.61 -27.50
CA LEU A 897 -14.18 10.09 -28.88
C LEU A 897 -14.22 11.21 -29.94
N ASN A 898 -14.95 12.29 -29.67
CA ASN A 898 -15.05 13.44 -30.56
C ASN A 898 -13.69 14.14 -30.69
N THR A 899 -13.01 14.36 -29.57
CA THR A 899 -11.66 14.93 -29.53
C THR A 899 -10.67 14.06 -30.28
N CYS A 900 -10.74 12.72 -30.16
CA CYS A 900 -9.93 11.80 -30.98
C CYS A 900 -10.15 12.02 -32.48
N CYS A 901 -11.40 12.13 -32.92
CA CYS A 901 -11.73 12.27 -34.34
C CYS A 901 -11.31 13.63 -34.91
N ILE A 902 -11.43 14.69 -34.11
CA ILE A 902 -10.91 16.02 -34.46
C ILE A 902 -9.39 15.96 -34.62
N LEU A 903 -8.68 15.31 -33.70
CA LEU A 903 -7.22 15.13 -33.80
C LEU A 903 -6.83 14.33 -35.04
N MET A 904 -7.50 13.21 -35.31
CA MET A 904 -7.25 12.45 -36.55
C MET A 904 -7.48 13.31 -37.79
N ASN A 905 -8.51 14.16 -37.81
CA ASN A 905 -8.72 15.08 -38.93
C ASN A 905 -7.60 16.13 -39.05
N ILE A 906 -7.18 16.73 -37.92
CA ILE A 906 -6.06 17.68 -37.88
C ILE A 906 -4.78 17.05 -38.44
N PHE A 907 -4.51 15.80 -38.07
CA PHE A 907 -3.35 15.04 -38.55
C PHE A 907 -3.63 14.23 -39.83
N ARG A 908 -4.66 14.59 -40.62
CA ARG A 908 -4.99 13.98 -41.93
C ARG A 908 -5.07 12.44 -41.90
N ASN A 909 -5.76 11.91 -40.90
CA ASN A 909 -5.92 10.49 -40.58
C ASN A 909 -4.62 9.76 -40.19
N GLN A 910 -3.53 10.48 -39.92
CA GLN A 910 -2.32 9.90 -39.35
C GLN A 910 -2.34 10.05 -37.82
N LEU A 911 -1.69 9.12 -37.12
CA LEU A 911 -1.55 9.22 -35.68
C LEU A 911 -0.43 10.23 -35.35
N PRO A 912 -0.66 11.22 -34.47
CA PRO A 912 0.36 12.18 -34.07
C PRO A 912 1.42 11.59 -33.17
N SER A 913 2.67 11.99 -33.37
CA SER A 913 3.80 11.66 -32.51
C SER A 913 3.75 12.48 -31.21
N SER A 914 4.35 11.97 -30.13
CA SER A 914 4.32 12.61 -28.80
C SER A 914 4.81 14.06 -28.80
N TYR A 915 5.85 14.36 -29.59
CA TYR A 915 6.44 15.70 -29.66
C TYR A 915 5.54 16.75 -30.33
N GLN A 916 4.49 16.33 -31.04
CA GLN A 916 3.51 17.20 -31.71
C GLN A 916 2.36 17.61 -30.78
N ILE A 917 2.26 17.02 -29.59
CA ILE A 917 1.18 17.29 -28.64
C ILE A 917 1.74 17.79 -27.31
N LEU A 918 1.27 18.96 -26.85
CA LEU A 918 1.50 19.46 -25.50
C LEU A 918 0.27 19.17 -24.62
N TRP A 919 0.46 18.39 -23.54
CA TRP A 919 -0.59 18.06 -22.58
C TRP A 919 -0.52 18.95 -21.34
N CYS A 920 -1.29 20.04 -21.31
CA CYS A 920 -1.17 21.09 -20.29
C CYS A 920 -1.43 20.65 -18.85
N SER A 921 -2.06 19.50 -18.61
CA SER A 921 -2.37 19.00 -17.26
C SER A 921 -1.14 18.71 -16.41
N ASN A 922 0.01 18.39 -17.03
CA ASN A 922 1.24 17.97 -16.34
C ASN A 922 2.50 18.73 -16.84
N THR A 923 2.34 19.84 -17.55
CA THR A 923 3.42 20.57 -18.23
C THR A 923 4.20 21.50 -17.29
N THR A 924 5.53 21.61 -17.45
CA THR A 924 6.36 22.64 -16.78
C THR A 924 6.64 23.84 -17.68
N GLU A 925 7.23 24.91 -17.14
CA GLU A 925 7.67 26.08 -17.92
C GLU A 925 8.65 25.69 -19.05
N GLU A 926 9.62 24.82 -18.77
CA GLU A 926 10.60 24.35 -19.74
C GLU A 926 9.95 23.54 -20.88
N ASP A 927 8.93 22.74 -20.58
CA ASP A 927 8.18 21.98 -21.58
C ASP A 927 7.45 22.91 -22.56
N ILE A 928 6.88 24.01 -22.07
CA ILE A 928 6.23 25.04 -22.91
C ILE A 928 7.27 25.63 -23.86
N HIS A 929 8.40 26.14 -23.34
CA HIS A 929 9.41 26.76 -24.17
C HIS A 929 10.02 25.78 -25.18
N LEU A 930 10.25 24.52 -24.78
CA LEU A 930 10.71 23.48 -25.71
C LEU A 930 9.69 23.21 -26.81
N PHE A 931 8.40 23.10 -26.47
CA PHE A 931 7.33 22.87 -27.43
C PHE A 931 7.22 24.02 -28.45
N PHE A 932 7.24 25.27 -27.97
CA PHE A 932 7.24 26.44 -28.85
C PHE A 932 8.55 26.58 -29.65
N SER A 933 9.68 26.08 -29.16
CA SER A 933 10.91 25.97 -29.95
C SER A 933 10.76 24.94 -31.09
N ARG A 934 10.04 23.83 -30.88
CA ARG A 934 9.72 22.85 -31.93
C ARG A 934 8.84 23.46 -33.01
N ILE A 935 7.78 24.18 -32.60
CA ILE A 935 6.86 24.87 -33.51
C ILE A 935 7.60 25.81 -34.47
N ARG A 936 8.59 26.56 -33.97
CA ARG A 936 9.44 27.46 -34.78
C ARG A 936 10.48 26.72 -35.63
N THR A 937 10.94 25.55 -35.19
CA THR A 937 12.02 24.81 -35.89
C THR A 937 11.48 23.92 -37.01
N PHE A 938 10.29 23.35 -36.83
CA PHE A 938 9.67 22.40 -37.75
C PHE A 938 8.38 22.99 -38.32
N SER A 939 8.51 24.05 -39.13
CA SER A 939 7.37 24.83 -39.64
C SER A 939 6.43 24.05 -40.56
N SER A 940 6.89 22.95 -41.14
CA SER A 940 6.08 22.06 -41.97
C SER A 940 5.16 21.14 -41.15
N LEU A 941 5.31 21.07 -39.82
CA LEU A 941 4.53 20.17 -38.98
C LEU A 941 3.33 20.84 -38.32
N THR A 942 2.33 20.02 -38.05
CA THR A 942 1.16 20.37 -37.24
C THR A 942 1.42 20.06 -35.76
N PHE A 943 1.00 20.97 -34.89
CA PHE A 943 1.13 20.91 -33.44
C PHE A 943 -0.20 21.14 -32.74
N VAL A 944 -0.40 20.49 -31.60
CA VAL A 944 -1.62 20.58 -30.81
C VAL A 944 -1.32 20.83 -29.34
N ILE A 945 -2.09 21.71 -28.72
CA ILE A 945 -2.05 22.01 -27.28
C ILE A 945 -3.40 21.61 -26.68
N MET A 946 -3.35 20.72 -25.70
CA MET A 946 -4.49 20.05 -25.08
C MET A 946 -4.68 20.45 -23.61
N ASP A 947 -5.92 20.45 -23.13
CA ASP A 947 -6.27 20.63 -21.70
C ASP A 947 -5.78 21.96 -21.09
N ILE A 948 -5.76 23.05 -21.88
CA ILE A 948 -5.32 24.39 -21.42
C ILE A 948 -6.08 24.84 -20.18
N ASP A 949 -7.36 24.50 -20.07
CA ASP A 949 -8.22 24.91 -18.96
C ASP A 949 -7.90 24.19 -17.63
N LYS A 950 -7.15 23.09 -17.68
CA LYS A 950 -6.68 22.37 -16.48
C LYS A 950 -5.33 22.88 -15.98
N MET A 951 -4.71 23.81 -16.72
CA MET A 951 -3.38 24.33 -16.41
C MET A 951 -3.43 25.34 -15.26
N HIS A 952 -2.43 25.31 -14.38
CA HIS A 952 -2.27 26.35 -13.35
C HIS A 952 -2.13 27.74 -13.99
N TYR A 953 -2.77 28.76 -13.41
CA TYR A 953 -2.90 30.09 -14.03
C TYR A 953 -1.55 30.69 -14.48
N ARG A 954 -0.49 30.55 -13.68
CA ARG A 954 0.84 31.09 -14.01
C ARG A 954 1.46 30.45 -15.25
N LEU A 955 1.31 29.13 -15.42
CA LEU A 955 1.82 28.44 -16.61
C LEU A 955 0.96 28.72 -17.83
N ARG A 956 -0.35 28.88 -17.62
CA ARG A 956 -1.28 29.34 -18.65
C ARG A 956 -0.88 30.71 -19.18
N GLU A 957 -0.49 31.65 -18.32
CA GLU A 957 0.05 32.96 -18.75
C GLU A 957 1.30 32.81 -19.61
N ILE A 958 2.26 31.97 -19.22
CA ILE A 958 3.49 31.73 -20.00
C ILE A 958 3.16 31.16 -21.38
N LEU A 959 2.30 30.13 -21.43
CA LEU A 959 1.84 29.52 -22.69
C LEU A 959 1.16 30.55 -23.60
N LEU A 960 0.32 31.40 -23.02
CA LEU A 960 -0.39 32.44 -23.73
C LEU A 960 0.53 33.59 -24.18
N ASN A 961 1.61 33.87 -23.45
CA ASN A 961 2.64 34.81 -23.87
C ASN A 961 3.44 34.27 -25.06
N GLU A 962 3.81 32.99 -25.07
CA GLU A 962 4.46 32.35 -26.22
C GLU A 962 3.57 32.32 -27.46
N GLN A 963 2.26 32.08 -27.29
CA GLN A 963 1.26 32.19 -28.37
C GLN A 963 1.20 33.61 -28.96
N ASP A 964 1.18 34.62 -28.10
CA ASP A 964 1.23 36.03 -28.51
C ASP A 964 2.54 36.35 -29.24
N LEU A 965 3.68 35.82 -28.79
CA LEU A 965 4.99 36.02 -29.42
C LEU A 965 5.02 35.45 -30.84
N LEU A 966 4.52 34.22 -31.06
CA LEU A 966 4.38 33.66 -32.40
C LEU A 966 3.58 34.57 -33.33
N THR A 967 2.52 35.19 -32.81
CA THR A 967 1.66 36.10 -33.58
C THR A 967 2.33 37.44 -33.88
N ARG A 968 3.10 37.99 -32.93
CA ARG A 968 3.70 39.33 -33.03
C ARG A 968 5.00 39.34 -33.84
N GLN A 969 5.80 38.28 -33.76
CA GLN A 969 7.15 38.26 -34.35
C GLN A 969 7.14 37.91 -35.85
N GLN A 970 6.01 37.43 -36.42
CA GLN A 970 5.91 36.90 -37.79
C GLN A 970 6.94 35.79 -38.09
N ASP A 971 7.45 35.13 -37.05
CA ASP A 971 8.37 34.02 -37.20
C ASP A 971 7.69 32.89 -37.97
N ILE A 972 8.40 32.29 -38.93
CA ILE A 972 7.92 31.10 -39.63
C ILE A 972 7.72 29.97 -38.61
N HIS A 973 6.49 29.48 -38.51
CA HIS A 973 6.11 28.49 -37.52
C HIS A 973 5.06 27.51 -38.04
N GLY A 974 5.05 26.31 -37.44
CA GLY A 974 4.11 25.25 -37.77
C GLY A 974 2.66 25.61 -37.42
N GLN A 975 1.71 24.89 -38.01
CA GLN A 975 0.30 25.08 -37.72
C GLN A 975 -0.01 24.64 -36.28
N VAL A 976 -0.65 25.49 -35.48
CA VAL A 976 -0.92 25.20 -34.05
C VAL A 976 -2.41 25.19 -33.75
N PHE A 977 -2.89 24.15 -33.07
CA PHE A 977 -4.28 24.03 -32.62
C PHE A 977 -4.37 24.05 -31.09
N TYR A 978 -5.14 25.01 -30.56
CA TYR A 978 -5.35 25.22 -29.13
C TYR A 978 -6.73 24.68 -28.73
N PHE A 979 -6.76 23.61 -27.93
CA PHE A 979 -8.00 23.06 -27.40
C PHE A 979 -8.34 23.72 -26.06
N SER A 980 -9.47 24.41 -25.99
CA SER A 980 -9.95 25.08 -24.78
C SER A 980 -11.47 25.18 -24.77
N ARG A 981 -12.03 25.13 -23.57
CA ARG A 981 -13.45 25.33 -23.26
C ARG A 981 -13.75 26.78 -22.89
N GLU A 982 -12.79 27.46 -22.26
CA GLU A 982 -12.99 28.80 -21.70
C GLU A 982 -12.57 29.91 -22.67
N LEU A 983 -11.63 29.63 -23.58
CA LEU A 983 -11.15 30.61 -24.54
C LEU A 983 -12.17 30.76 -25.68
N THR A 984 -13.13 31.66 -25.51
CA THR A 984 -14.10 32.01 -26.55
C THR A 984 -13.55 33.19 -27.37
N THR A 985 -12.85 32.89 -28.46
CA THR A 985 -12.51 33.79 -29.59
C THR A 985 -12.39 35.29 -29.27
N CYS A 986 -11.28 35.73 -28.65
CA CYS A 986 -10.99 37.17 -28.43
C CYS A 986 -9.48 37.51 -28.44
N ARG A 987 -8.60 36.62 -28.92
CA ARG A 987 -7.13 36.82 -28.92
C ARG A 987 -6.60 37.04 -30.32
N LYS A 988 -5.63 37.96 -30.46
CA LYS A 988 -4.99 38.28 -31.75
C LYS A 988 -4.26 37.03 -32.27
N GLY A 989 -4.43 36.73 -33.56
CA GLY A 989 -3.77 35.61 -34.23
C GLY A 989 -4.50 34.27 -34.21
N LEU A 990 -5.48 34.06 -33.31
CA LEU A 990 -6.24 32.80 -33.22
C LEU A 990 -7.49 32.84 -34.11
N ARG A 991 -7.59 31.90 -35.05
CA ARG A 991 -8.77 31.68 -35.90
C ARG A 991 -9.63 30.54 -35.33
N GLU A 992 -10.95 30.62 -35.46
CA GLU A 992 -11.81 29.51 -35.04
C GLU A 992 -11.65 28.32 -36.01
N PHE A 993 -11.44 27.11 -35.48
CA PHE A 993 -11.40 25.90 -36.27
C PHE A 993 -12.82 25.38 -36.53
N GLN A 994 -13.26 25.41 -37.78
CA GLN A 994 -14.54 24.83 -38.14
C GLN A 994 -14.43 23.31 -38.27
N ILE A 995 -15.01 22.59 -37.31
CA ILE A 995 -15.09 21.12 -37.34
C ILE A 995 -15.97 20.69 -38.52
N PRO A 996 -15.47 19.90 -39.48
CA PRO A 996 -16.28 19.42 -40.62
C PRO A 996 -17.51 18.64 -40.17
N ALA A 997 -18.63 18.77 -40.89
CA ALA A 997 -19.92 18.17 -40.50
C ALA A 997 -19.87 16.64 -40.29
N ARG A 998 -19.03 15.93 -41.07
CA ARG A 998 -18.79 14.47 -40.92
C ARG A 998 -18.20 14.05 -39.56
N TYR A 999 -17.56 14.98 -38.85
CA TYR A 999 -17.00 14.77 -37.51
C TYR A 999 -17.86 15.36 -36.38
N LYS A 1000 -19.03 15.92 -36.72
CA LYS A 1000 -20.02 16.39 -35.73
C LYS A 1000 -20.99 15.28 -35.29
N ASP A 1001 -21.13 14.22 -36.10
CA ASP A 1001 -21.91 13.02 -35.74
C ASP A 1001 -20.99 11.97 -35.09
N PRO A 1002 -21.20 11.63 -33.80
CA PRO A 1002 -20.40 10.63 -33.09
C PRO A 1002 -20.41 9.24 -33.73
N ASN A 1003 -21.51 8.84 -34.38
CA ASN A 1003 -21.63 7.51 -34.98
C ASN A 1003 -20.85 7.40 -36.30
N GLN A 1004 -20.90 8.44 -37.13
CA GLN A 1004 -20.08 8.51 -38.35
C GLN A 1004 -18.60 8.65 -38.02
N SER A 1005 -18.27 9.44 -37.00
CA SER A 1005 -16.92 9.60 -36.46
C SER A 1005 -16.33 8.27 -35.97
N TYR A 1006 -17.13 7.49 -35.23
CA TYR A 1006 -16.73 6.16 -34.78
C TYR A 1006 -16.48 5.19 -35.93
N GLN A 1007 -17.38 5.14 -36.92
CA GLN A 1007 -17.22 4.27 -38.10
C GLN A 1007 -15.98 4.64 -38.91
N HIS A 1008 -15.73 5.93 -39.12
CA HIS A 1008 -14.52 6.42 -39.79
C HIS A 1008 -13.25 6.01 -39.05
N LEU A 1009 -13.23 6.16 -37.72
CA LEU A 1009 -12.10 5.76 -36.88
C LEU A 1009 -11.83 4.25 -36.94
N MET A 1010 -12.89 3.42 -36.87
CA MET A 1010 -12.76 1.96 -36.98
C MET A 1010 -12.30 1.53 -38.37
N ASN A 1011 -12.75 2.20 -39.43
CA ASN A 1011 -12.28 1.93 -40.79
C ASN A 1011 -10.80 2.25 -40.93
N LEU A 1012 -10.32 3.39 -40.38
CA LEU A 1012 -8.90 3.72 -40.36
C LEU A 1012 -8.06 2.71 -39.59
N PHE A 1013 -8.55 2.23 -38.44
CA PHE A 1013 -7.86 1.18 -37.69
C PHE A 1013 -7.77 -0.12 -38.49
N ASN A 1014 -8.84 -0.50 -39.19
CA ASN A 1014 -8.82 -1.68 -40.06
C ASN A 1014 -7.87 -1.52 -41.26
N GLU A 1015 -7.85 -0.34 -41.89
CA GLU A 1015 -6.95 0.00 -43.01
C GLU A 1015 -5.47 -0.05 -42.61
N HIS A 1016 -5.15 0.36 -41.38
CA HIS A 1016 -3.79 0.33 -40.84
C HIS A 1016 -3.46 -0.96 -40.06
N HIS A 1017 -4.31 -1.99 -40.13
CA HIS A 1017 -4.16 -3.25 -39.39
C HIS A 1017 -4.00 -3.07 -37.86
N ILE A 1018 -4.56 -2.00 -37.32
CA ILE A 1018 -4.57 -1.69 -35.88
C ILE A 1018 -5.76 -2.41 -35.27
N VAL A 1019 -5.51 -3.46 -34.48
CA VAL A 1019 -6.58 -4.18 -33.79
C VAL A 1019 -7.11 -3.29 -32.65
N SER A 1020 -8.42 -3.06 -32.53
CA SER A 1020 -8.95 -2.12 -31.53
C SER A 1020 -8.59 -2.47 -30.08
N SER A 1021 -8.32 -3.75 -29.79
CA SER A 1021 -7.80 -4.25 -28.51
C SER A 1021 -6.35 -3.83 -28.21
N GLN A 1022 -5.60 -3.35 -29.20
CA GLN A 1022 -4.24 -2.81 -29.06
C GLN A 1022 -4.21 -1.30 -28.77
N ILE A 1023 -5.36 -0.62 -28.82
CA ILE A 1023 -5.44 0.82 -28.57
C ILE A 1023 -5.71 1.08 -27.08
N GLN A 1024 -4.69 0.92 -26.25
CA GLN A 1024 -4.66 1.41 -24.87
C GLN A 1024 -3.79 2.66 -24.80
N ILE A 1025 -4.23 3.84 -24.32
CA ILE A 1025 -3.25 4.89 -23.97
C ILE A 1025 -2.49 4.36 -22.74
N ILE A 1026 -1.45 3.56 -22.99
CA ILE A 1026 -0.59 3.02 -21.95
C ILE A 1026 0.40 4.13 -21.64
N TYR A 1027 0.26 4.77 -20.48
CA TYR A 1027 1.42 5.35 -19.85
C TYR A 1027 2.16 4.18 -19.20
N GLY A 1028 3.14 3.61 -19.89
CA GLY A 1028 3.93 2.55 -19.26
C GLY A 1028 4.59 3.10 -18.00
N LYS A 1029 4.79 2.24 -16.99
CA LYS A 1029 5.34 2.62 -15.68
C LYS A 1029 6.60 3.49 -15.79
N ALA A 1030 7.39 3.34 -16.87
CA ALA A 1030 8.64 4.08 -17.13
C ALA A 1030 8.58 5.13 -18.27
N GLY A 1031 7.41 5.43 -18.86
CA GLY A 1031 7.33 6.27 -20.07
C GLY A 1031 7.79 5.56 -21.35
N ILE A 1032 7.77 4.22 -21.36
CA ILE A 1032 7.93 3.36 -22.54
C ILE A 1032 6.63 2.57 -22.73
N GLY A 1033 6.17 2.45 -23.98
CA GLY A 1033 4.83 1.99 -24.37
C GLY A 1033 3.99 3.23 -24.69
N LYS A 1034 3.61 3.44 -25.95
CA LYS A 1034 2.78 2.52 -26.73
C LYS A 1034 3.29 2.25 -28.13
#